data_AF-Q7X0P3-F1
#
_entry.id   AF-Q7X0P3-F1
#
_cell.length_a   1.000
_cell.length_b   1.000
_cell.length_c   1.000
_cell.angle_alpha   90.00
_cell.angle_beta   90.00
_cell.angle_gamma   90.00
#
_symmetry.space_group_name_H-M   'P 1'
#
loop_
_entity.id
_entity.type
_entity.pdbx_description
1 polymer ?
#
loop_
_entity_poly.entity_id
_entity_poly.type
_entity_poly.pdbx_seq_one_letter_code
_entity_poly.pdbx_strand_id
1 'polypeptide(L)'
;MIARRLGLRRAWAALALTPILFIGQGAGGQALPLLDQASIRSPLMVGCNGKPDSTPLPVDPRSLVKQGVNSNPNAALQFNAYFVDLHNPPPPFVNRLPPRPTTCGQFRASATRGRVNLEERQFFQPMALATSYHFIFLQWGYLIRPPDFEEQVSKRYGLYPAPFRNPYPLPGEDPNQTNGGSGQLPLGLIQGKDDNGRWTGLIGASCSACHDSRLGTASEASFKWGLPNSANDAGLLASDMFRTTPITALGNLLPLPWSTGRGSSDAIGLISLLPALFDMETLTLAPSLLEYVADAPHAGMTKAPAWWARAFKTRQFWDGSLSSDNVHSEMAFGVANIFRDANARRGLEDEFEDINNFLISLSPATYPKTINTALAEQGAVIYHERDLWASGANGAIPKPAGNGSCASCHGVYSPRHAADPNYLPDPRLKGVAAVVTPIETIRTDPRRMRLMADERQRRAWNSGWWAYNNLSPSWTGYPSDNIVASELRRVPRAIYNNGGPIYSPLGPNIWEEPTGYIAPPLYGAWATAPYFHNGSVPNLWGVLKPSDRPKLWKRPYTAAGIGGKNAGYDYSFASYDWQKLGWKYTAVACNNSIFTSPFLPCTHNMATIDILYSMWDNVAAQYLNLAYQSPPPITDQQIKSRMVYNSYLYGNDNGGHDFTQSLTDSERWALIEYIKTL
;
A
#
# COMPACT_ATOMS: atom_id res chain seq x y z
N MET A 1 33.81 -10.99 -79.50
CA MET A 1 32.91 -9.82 -79.68
C MET A 1 31.69 -10.02 -78.80
N ILE A 2 31.72 -9.42 -77.60
CA ILE A 2 30.82 -8.33 -77.15
C ILE A 2 29.39 -8.80 -76.86
N ALA A 3 29.05 -8.93 -75.56
CA ALA A 3 27.87 -8.30 -74.98
C ALA A 3 27.95 -8.32 -73.44
N ARG A 4 27.98 -7.13 -72.84
CA ARG A 4 27.82 -6.84 -71.41
C ARG A 4 26.38 -7.13 -70.96
N ARG A 5 26.15 -7.47 -69.68
CA ARG A 5 25.09 -6.88 -68.85
C ARG A 5 25.25 -7.21 -67.36
N LEU A 6 24.84 -6.23 -66.54
CA LEU A 6 25.10 -6.06 -65.11
C LEU A 6 24.44 -7.14 -64.23
N GLY A 7 25.15 -7.57 -63.19
CA GLY A 7 24.61 -8.41 -62.11
C GLY A 7 24.07 -7.57 -60.95
N LEU A 8 22.78 -7.72 -60.65
CA LEU A 8 22.16 -7.31 -59.39
C LEU A 8 22.29 -8.46 -58.37
N ARG A 9 22.86 -8.17 -57.19
CA ARG A 9 22.87 -9.06 -56.03
C ARG A 9 21.56 -8.88 -55.25
N ARG A 10 20.80 -9.96 -55.03
CA ARG A 10 19.78 -10.07 -53.98
C ARG A 10 20.26 -11.10 -52.96
N ALA A 11 20.50 -10.64 -51.73
CA ALA A 11 20.80 -11.48 -50.58
C ALA A 11 19.51 -12.14 -50.07
N TRP A 12 19.60 -13.43 -49.80
CA TRP A 12 18.55 -14.25 -49.20
C TRP A 12 18.62 -14.10 -47.67
N ALA A 13 17.53 -13.66 -47.05
CA ALA A 13 17.38 -13.68 -45.59
C ALA A 13 16.64 -14.97 -45.20
N ALA A 14 17.32 -15.81 -44.42
CA ALA A 14 16.74 -17.00 -43.81
C ALA A 14 15.92 -16.60 -42.58
N LEU A 15 14.61 -16.85 -42.61
CA LEU A 15 13.72 -16.77 -41.46
C LEU A 15 13.87 -18.06 -40.63
N ALA A 16 14.45 -17.93 -39.44
CA ALA A 16 14.43 -18.98 -38.42
C ALA A 16 13.08 -18.94 -37.70
N LEU A 17 12.22 -19.93 -37.96
CA LEU A 17 10.98 -20.19 -37.22
C LEU A 17 11.32 -20.90 -35.91
N THR A 18 11.16 -20.23 -34.78
CA THR A 18 11.06 -20.86 -33.45
C THR A 18 9.72 -21.60 -33.32
N PRO A 19 9.67 -22.82 -32.75
CA PRO A 19 8.44 -23.60 -32.69
C PRO A 19 7.50 -23.01 -31.63
N ILE A 20 6.30 -22.61 -32.08
CA ILE A 20 5.14 -22.36 -31.23
C ILE A 20 4.62 -23.74 -30.80
N LEU A 21 4.68 -24.02 -29.50
CA LEU A 21 4.02 -25.17 -28.89
C LEU A 21 2.50 -24.96 -28.95
N PHE A 22 1.89 -25.40 -30.04
CA PHE A 22 0.47 -25.71 -30.11
C PHE A 22 0.24 -27.03 -29.37
N ILE A 23 -0.39 -26.98 -28.19
CA ILE A 23 -0.93 -28.17 -27.54
C ILE A 23 -2.26 -28.48 -28.24
N GLY A 24 -2.20 -29.37 -29.22
CA GLY A 24 -3.35 -30.05 -29.79
C GLY A 24 -3.90 -31.07 -28.80
N GLN A 25 -5.24 -31.14 -28.72
CA GLN A 25 -5.97 -32.12 -27.91
C GLN A 25 -5.73 -33.55 -28.40
N GLY A 26 -5.47 -34.47 -27.45
CA GLY A 26 -5.49 -35.92 -27.69
C GLY A 26 -4.90 -36.75 -26.52
N ALA A 27 -5.79 -37.30 -25.68
CA ALA A 27 -5.60 -38.42 -24.75
C ALA A 27 -4.57 -38.31 -23.60
N GLY A 28 -5.08 -38.23 -22.36
CA GLY A 28 -4.33 -38.57 -21.13
C GLY A 28 -3.62 -37.43 -20.38
N GLY A 29 -3.95 -36.16 -20.67
CA GLY A 29 -3.38 -35.03 -19.94
C GLY A 29 -3.83 -35.01 -18.48
N GLN A 30 -2.91 -35.21 -17.54
CA GLN A 30 -3.18 -35.04 -16.11
C GLN A 30 -3.83 -33.68 -15.87
N ALA A 31 -5.00 -33.66 -15.22
CA ALA A 31 -5.70 -32.41 -14.94
C ALA A 31 -4.76 -31.45 -14.20
N LEU A 32 -4.76 -30.17 -14.59
CA LEU A 32 -3.96 -29.14 -13.92
C LEU A 32 -4.22 -29.15 -12.40
N PRO A 33 -3.21 -28.84 -11.57
CA PRO A 33 -3.35 -28.85 -10.12
C PRO A 33 -4.34 -27.77 -9.66
N LEU A 34 -4.97 -28.02 -8.50
CA LEU A 34 -5.82 -27.04 -7.83
C LEU A 34 -5.02 -25.99 -7.05
N LEU A 35 -3.84 -26.37 -6.54
CA LEU A 35 -3.02 -25.53 -5.67
C LEU A 35 -1.91 -24.85 -6.46
N ASP A 36 -1.72 -23.55 -6.26
CA ASP A 36 -0.56 -22.82 -6.80
C ASP A 36 0.55 -22.69 -5.75
N GLN A 37 1.52 -23.59 -5.80
CA GLN A 37 2.64 -23.64 -4.86
C GLN A 37 3.94 -23.04 -5.41
N ALA A 38 3.89 -22.25 -6.49
CA ALA A 38 5.08 -21.59 -7.03
C ALA A 38 5.67 -20.57 -6.04
N SER A 39 6.99 -20.56 -5.87
CA SER A 39 7.68 -19.61 -4.99
C SER A 39 7.93 -18.24 -5.65
N ILE A 40 8.03 -18.22 -6.98
CA ILE A 40 8.09 -17.00 -7.80
C ILE A 40 6.76 -16.89 -8.52
N ARG A 41 6.02 -15.81 -8.24
CA ARG A 41 4.66 -15.62 -8.74
C ARG A 41 4.50 -14.36 -9.56
N SER A 42 5.31 -13.33 -9.29
CA SER A 42 5.32 -12.10 -10.09
C SER A 42 5.37 -12.48 -11.59
N PRO A 43 4.38 -12.09 -12.41
CA PRO A 43 4.28 -12.57 -13.79
C PRO A 43 5.52 -12.25 -14.62
N LEU A 44 6.07 -11.04 -14.46
CA LEU A 44 7.27 -10.61 -15.15
C LEU A 44 8.50 -11.39 -14.69
N MET A 45 8.63 -11.65 -13.38
CA MET A 45 9.72 -12.46 -12.86
C MET A 45 9.60 -13.93 -13.26
N VAL A 46 8.40 -14.51 -13.32
CA VAL A 46 8.17 -15.89 -13.81
C VAL A 46 8.70 -16.02 -15.24
N GLY A 47 8.39 -15.06 -16.12
CA GLY A 47 8.87 -15.09 -17.50
C GLY A 47 10.37 -14.85 -17.66
N CYS A 48 11.00 -14.13 -16.72
CA CYS A 48 12.42 -13.79 -16.76
C CYS A 48 13.34 -14.71 -15.94
N ASN A 49 12.78 -15.54 -15.07
CA ASN A 49 13.56 -16.36 -14.14
C ASN A 49 14.42 -17.38 -14.91
N GLY A 50 15.74 -17.33 -14.70
CA GLY A 50 16.72 -18.18 -15.39
C GLY A 50 16.86 -17.91 -16.89
N LYS A 51 16.31 -16.81 -17.42
CA LYS A 51 16.40 -16.44 -18.84
C LYS A 51 17.51 -15.42 -19.11
N PRO A 52 18.18 -15.46 -20.30
CA PRO A 52 19.18 -14.47 -20.69
C PRO A 52 18.65 -13.03 -20.66
N ASP A 53 19.54 -12.06 -20.46
CA ASP A 53 19.18 -10.63 -20.38
C ASP A 53 18.50 -10.11 -21.65
N SER A 54 18.84 -10.65 -22.82
CA SER A 54 18.25 -10.27 -24.11
C SER A 54 16.83 -10.81 -24.35
N THR A 55 16.32 -11.67 -23.46
CA THR A 55 14.96 -12.23 -23.59
C THR A 55 13.92 -11.10 -23.54
N PRO A 56 12.98 -11.03 -24.51
CA PRO A 56 11.88 -10.07 -24.44
C PRO A 56 11.09 -10.20 -23.14
N LEU A 57 10.75 -9.07 -22.53
CA LEU A 57 9.93 -9.05 -21.32
C LEU A 57 8.52 -9.60 -21.65
N PRO A 58 7.93 -10.49 -20.82
CA PRO A 58 6.58 -10.98 -21.07
C PRO A 58 5.56 -9.84 -20.91
N VAL A 59 4.38 -10.05 -21.49
CA VAL A 59 3.24 -9.14 -21.30
C VAL A 59 2.84 -9.11 -19.82
N ASP A 60 2.67 -7.91 -19.28
CA ASP A 60 2.07 -7.71 -17.96
C ASP A 60 0.59 -8.12 -18.01
N PRO A 61 0.14 -9.13 -17.25
CA PRO A 61 -1.24 -9.58 -17.30
C PRO A 61 -2.24 -8.50 -16.88
N ARG A 62 -1.83 -7.52 -16.06
CA ARG A 62 -2.71 -6.39 -15.69
C ARG A 62 -3.16 -5.61 -16.92
N SER A 63 -2.30 -5.48 -17.94
CA SER A 63 -2.65 -4.77 -19.18
C SER A 63 -3.67 -5.51 -20.06
N LEU A 64 -4.01 -6.75 -19.74
CA LEU A 64 -5.07 -7.49 -20.41
C LEU A 64 -6.46 -7.13 -19.85
N VAL A 65 -6.54 -6.58 -18.64
CA VAL A 65 -7.80 -6.19 -17.99
C VAL A 65 -8.27 -4.83 -18.50
N LYS A 66 -8.92 -4.86 -19.67
CA LYS A 66 -9.50 -3.70 -20.35
C LYS A 66 -11.01 -3.84 -20.46
N GLN A 67 -11.72 -2.75 -20.73
CA GLN A 67 -13.15 -2.79 -20.99
C GLN A 67 -13.46 -3.80 -22.12
N GLY A 68 -14.42 -4.69 -21.88
CA GLY A 68 -14.76 -5.77 -22.82
C GLY A 68 -13.92 -7.04 -22.70
N VAL A 69 -12.98 -7.14 -21.74
CA VAL A 69 -12.20 -8.37 -21.51
C VAL A 69 -13.07 -9.56 -21.11
N ASN A 70 -14.18 -9.32 -20.40
CA ASN A 70 -15.14 -10.34 -20.03
C ASN A 70 -16.03 -10.70 -21.22
N SER A 71 -15.60 -11.68 -22.01
CA SER A 71 -16.37 -12.21 -23.16
C SER A 71 -17.48 -13.18 -22.75
N ASN A 72 -17.33 -13.86 -21.61
CA ASN A 72 -18.32 -14.77 -21.05
C ASN A 72 -19.07 -14.08 -19.89
N PRO A 73 -20.36 -13.72 -20.06
CA PRO A 73 -21.14 -13.06 -19.00
C PRO A 73 -21.43 -13.98 -17.81
N ASN A 74 -21.27 -15.30 -17.99
CA ASN A 74 -21.47 -16.30 -16.95
C ASN A 74 -20.15 -16.73 -16.29
N ALA A 75 -19.02 -16.11 -16.64
CA ALA A 75 -17.75 -16.45 -16.02
C ALA A 75 -17.78 -16.14 -14.52
N ALA A 76 -17.12 -16.98 -13.72
CA ALA A 76 -17.05 -16.89 -12.27
C ALA A 76 -16.53 -15.54 -11.77
N LEU A 77 -15.63 -14.92 -12.53
CA LEU A 77 -15.06 -13.60 -12.27
C LEU A 77 -15.46 -12.61 -13.37
N GLN A 78 -15.96 -11.44 -12.95
CA GLN A 78 -16.28 -10.32 -13.82
C GLN A 78 -15.42 -9.12 -13.42
N PHE A 79 -14.50 -8.70 -14.28
CA PHE A 79 -13.62 -7.58 -14.01
C PHE A 79 -14.37 -6.26 -14.21
N ASN A 80 -14.19 -5.32 -13.28
CA ASN A 80 -14.76 -3.97 -13.39
C ASN A 80 -13.75 -2.86 -13.08
N ALA A 81 -12.53 -3.21 -12.64
CA ALA A 81 -11.48 -2.27 -12.30
C ALA A 81 -10.37 -2.34 -13.36
N TYR A 82 -10.49 -1.55 -14.42
CA TYR A 82 -9.64 -1.68 -15.60
C TYR A 82 -8.27 -1.01 -15.42
N PHE A 83 -7.23 -1.65 -15.98
CA PHE A 83 -5.89 -1.10 -16.00
C PHE A 83 -5.77 0.00 -17.06
N VAL A 84 -5.21 1.15 -16.66
CA VAL A 84 -4.86 2.23 -17.59
C VAL A 84 -3.34 2.22 -17.77
N ASP A 85 -2.89 1.90 -18.98
CA ASP A 85 -1.46 1.88 -19.32
C ASP A 85 -1.01 3.31 -19.65
N LEU A 86 -0.33 3.99 -18.74
CA LEU A 86 0.05 5.40 -18.90
C LEU A 86 1.19 5.58 -19.90
N HIS A 87 1.96 4.52 -20.13
CA HIS A 87 3.01 4.46 -21.14
C HIS A 87 2.47 4.18 -22.55
N ASN A 88 1.25 3.64 -22.65
CA ASN A 88 0.51 3.50 -23.91
C ASN A 88 -0.94 3.96 -23.69
N PRO A 89 -1.14 5.25 -23.41
CA PRO A 89 -2.42 5.73 -22.90
C PRO A 89 -3.51 5.64 -23.98
N PRO A 90 -4.77 5.43 -23.60
CA PRO A 90 -5.87 5.35 -24.56
C PRO A 90 -6.05 6.69 -25.29
N PRO A 91 -6.53 6.69 -26.56
CA PRO A 91 -6.90 7.92 -27.23
C PRO A 91 -7.89 8.76 -26.39
N PRO A 92 -7.79 10.11 -26.38
CA PRO A 92 -6.92 10.95 -27.21
C PRO A 92 -5.54 11.27 -26.59
N PHE A 93 -5.17 10.62 -25.48
CA PHE A 93 -3.92 10.90 -24.79
C PHE A 93 -2.70 10.43 -25.60
N VAL A 94 -1.57 11.10 -25.41
CA VAL A 94 -0.32 10.84 -26.11
C VAL A 94 0.77 10.41 -25.13
N ASN A 95 1.63 9.48 -25.53
CA ASN A 95 2.74 9.06 -24.71
C ASN A 95 3.82 10.15 -24.64
N ARG A 96 4.16 10.58 -23.42
CA ARG A 96 5.30 11.47 -23.11
C ARG A 96 6.20 10.90 -22.01
N LEU A 97 5.93 9.68 -21.56
CA LEU A 97 6.68 9.02 -20.50
C LEU A 97 7.92 8.30 -21.07
N PRO A 98 8.97 8.12 -20.27
CA PRO A 98 10.11 7.29 -20.65
C PRO A 98 9.67 5.87 -21.04
N PRO A 99 10.36 5.20 -21.98
CA PRO A 99 10.00 3.84 -22.36
C PRO A 99 10.26 2.85 -21.21
N ARG A 100 9.33 1.90 -21.03
CA ARG A 100 9.51 0.79 -20.08
C ARG A 100 10.63 -0.16 -20.49
N PRO A 101 11.17 -0.94 -19.54
CA PRO A 101 12.00 -2.10 -19.86
C PRO A 101 11.32 -3.03 -20.87
N THR A 102 12.06 -3.41 -21.92
CA THR A 102 11.57 -4.29 -23.00
C THR A 102 12.21 -5.69 -22.96
N THR A 103 13.23 -5.86 -22.13
CA THR A 103 13.96 -7.12 -21.96
C THR A 103 14.11 -7.49 -20.49
N CYS A 104 14.33 -8.77 -20.21
CA CYS A 104 14.54 -9.27 -18.86
C CYS A 104 15.76 -8.63 -18.16
N GLY A 105 16.84 -8.35 -18.90
CA GLY A 105 18.01 -7.66 -18.35
C GLY A 105 17.69 -6.23 -17.92
N GLN A 106 16.98 -5.47 -18.77
CA GLN A 106 16.54 -4.12 -18.45
C GLN A 106 15.60 -4.09 -17.22
N PHE A 107 14.66 -5.04 -17.14
CA PHE A 107 13.73 -5.14 -16.02
C PHE A 107 14.45 -5.47 -14.70
N ARG A 108 15.37 -6.45 -14.71
CA ARG A 108 16.20 -6.76 -13.53
C ARG A 108 17.06 -5.57 -13.09
N ALA A 109 17.66 -4.85 -14.03
CA ALA A 109 18.45 -3.66 -13.74
C ALA A 109 17.59 -2.55 -13.11
N SER A 110 16.40 -2.29 -13.66
CA SER A 110 15.44 -1.32 -13.12
C SER A 110 14.95 -1.71 -11.72
N ALA A 111 14.53 -2.95 -11.51
CA ALA A 111 14.15 -3.46 -10.19
C ALA A 111 15.31 -3.38 -9.18
N THR A 112 16.56 -3.56 -9.62
CA THR A 112 17.73 -3.39 -8.75
C THR A 112 17.93 -1.94 -8.34
N ARG A 113 17.79 -0.99 -9.27
CA ARG A 113 17.83 0.45 -8.95
C ARG A 113 16.70 0.86 -8.03
N GLY A 114 15.48 0.35 -8.25
CA GLY A 114 14.32 0.59 -7.39
C GLY A 114 14.55 0.13 -5.95
N ARG A 115 15.15 -1.06 -5.77
CA ARG A 115 15.56 -1.53 -4.44
C ARG A 115 16.60 -0.60 -3.80
N VAL A 116 17.62 -0.19 -4.54
CA VAL A 116 18.65 0.75 -4.05
C VAL A 116 18.03 2.09 -3.66
N ASN A 117 17.08 2.60 -4.44
CA ASN A 117 16.35 3.83 -4.10
C ASN A 117 15.62 3.69 -2.75
N LEU A 118 14.95 2.56 -2.49
CA LEU A 118 14.30 2.32 -1.19
C LEU A 118 15.29 2.18 -0.02
N GLU A 119 16.49 1.67 -0.27
CA GLU A 119 17.55 1.49 0.74
C GLU A 119 18.30 2.79 1.05
N GLU A 120 18.48 3.67 0.06
CA GLU A 120 19.43 4.79 0.17
C GLU A 120 18.83 6.19 -0.03
N ARG A 121 17.62 6.33 -0.61
CA ARG A 121 17.01 7.65 -0.88
C ARG A 121 16.05 8.06 0.23
N GLN A 122 16.31 9.23 0.82
CA GLN A 122 15.39 9.89 1.74
C GLN A 122 14.34 10.70 0.95
N PHE A 123 13.19 10.09 0.67
CA PHE A 123 12.08 10.78 0.00
C PHE A 123 11.33 11.71 0.93
N PHE A 124 10.99 11.27 2.14
CA PHE A 124 10.30 12.12 3.10
C PHE A 124 11.23 13.22 3.63
N GLN A 125 10.65 14.31 4.13
CA GLN A 125 11.43 15.38 4.75
C GLN A 125 12.18 14.89 6.00
N PRO A 126 13.36 15.47 6.28
CA PRO A 126 14.07 15.20 7.51
C PRO A 126 13.24 15.66 8.72
N MET A 127 13.22 14.84 9.77
CA MET A 127 12.48 15.11 11.01
C MET A 127 13.41 15.47 12.17
N ALA A 128 14.68 15.05 12.11
CA ALA A 128 15.64 15.26 13.18
C ALA A 128 17.08 15.24 12.64
N LEU A 129 18.00 15.87 13.39
CA LEU A 129 19.43 15.63 13.23
C LEU A 129 19.80 14.25 13.78
N ALA A 130 20.87 13.64 13.29
CA ALA A 130 21.40 12.40 13.86
C ALA A 130 21.77 12.53 15.34
N THR A 131 22.22 13.71 15.78
CA THR A 131 22.46 14.02 17.20
C THR A 131 21.15 14.05 17.99
N SER A 132 20.09 14.65 17.46
CA SER A 132 18.75 14.61 18.06
C SER A 132 18.23 13.18 18.19
N TYR A 133 18.39 12.37 17.15
CA TYR A 133 18.06 10.93 17.16
C TYR A 133 18.86 10.21 18.26
N HIS A 134 20.17 10.44 18.34
CA HIS A 134 21.04 9.84 19.35
C HIS A 134 20.56 10.13 20.78
N PHE A 135 20.05 11.34 21.04
CA PHE A 135 19.56 11.77 22.35
C PHE A 135 18.05 11.58 22.57
N ILE A 136 17.32 10.92 21.67
CA ILE A 136 15.87 10.77 21.80
C ILE A 136 15.43 10.00 23.05
N PHE A 137 16.32 9.20 23.64
CA PHE A 137 16.04 8.48 24.89
C PHE A 137 15.68 9.40 26.06
N LEU A 138 16.08 10.68 26.01
CA LEU A 138 15.69 11.68 27.00
C LEU A 138 14.15 11.87 27.01
N GLN A 139 13.49 11.74 25.86
CA GLN A 139 12.02 11.81 25.75
C GLN A 139 11.33 10.61 26.41
N TRP A 140 12.05 9.51 26.61
CA TRP A 140 11.54 8.32 27.30
C TRP A 140 11.66 8.48 28.82
N GLY A 141 12.35 9.52 29.30
CA GLY A 141 12.63 9.78 30.70
C GLY A 141 13.91 9.11 31.21
N TYR A 142 14.77 8.62 30.31
CA TYR A 142 16.08 8.10 30.70
C TYR A 142 17.11 9.23 30.76
N LEU A 143 17.97 9.23 31.78
CA LEU A 143 19.06 10.20 31.91
C LEU A 143 20.33 9.78 31.15
N ILE A 144 20.46 8.49 30.86
CA ILE A 144 21.63 7.88 30.20
C ILE A 144 21.11 7.04 29.04
N ARG A 145 21.84 7.07 27.91
CA ARG A 145 21.51 6.25 26.74
C ARG A 145 21.57 4.76 27.15
N PRO A 146 20.46 4.02 27.05
CA PRO A 146 20.46 2.63 27.46
C PRO A 146 21.30 1.77 26.48
N PRO A 147 21.95 0.69 26.95
CA PRO A 147 22.80 -0.14 26.10
C PRO A 147 22.02 -0.90 25.01
N ASP A 148 20.72 -1.13 25.20
CA ASP A 148 19.78 -1.73 24.23
C ASP A 148 19.01 -0.65 23.42
N PHE A 149 19.57 0.55 23.24
CA PHE A 149 18.91 1.69 22.60
C PHE A 149 18.23 1.36 21.26
N GLU A 150 18.92 0.72 20.32
CA GLU A 150 18.38 0.42 18.99
C GLU A 150 17.20 -0.56 19.05
N GLU A 151 17.24 -1.51 19.99
CA GLU A 151 16.13 -2.43 20.26
C GLU A 151 14.94 -1.67 20.85
N GLN A 152 15.19 -0.73 21.77
CA GLN A 152 14.12 0.10 22.35
C GLN A 152 13.49 1.05 21.33
N VAL A 153 14.26 1.64 20.41
CA VAL A 153 13.71 2.41 19.27
C VAL A 153 12.76 1.50 18.46
N SER A 154 13.22 0.30 18.11
CA SER A 154 12.42 -0.67 17.34
C SER A 154 11.11 -1.02 18.04
N LYS A 155 11.15 -1.36 19.33
CA LYS A 155 9.95 -1.68 20.13
C LYS A 155 9.02 -0.48 20.28
N ARG A 156 9.58 0.68 20.66
CA ARG A 156 8.81 1.89 20.96
C ARG A 156 8.05 2.41 19.75
N TYR A 157 8.65 2.41 18.56
CA TYR A 157 8.02 2.96 17.36
C TYR A 157 7.45 1.89 16.43
N GLY A 158 7.60 0.60 16.77
CA GLY A 158 7.12 -0.50 15.94
C GLY A 158 7.89 -0.64 14.64
N LEU A 159 9.21 -0.45 14.72
CA LEU A 159 10.16 -0.61 13.63
C LEU A 159 10.91 -1.93 13.79
N TYR A 160 11.66 -2.32 12.75
CA TYR A 160 12.37 -3.60 12.72
C TYR A 160 13.85 -3.39 12.43
N PRO A 161 14.76 -4.29 12.83
CA PRO A 161 16.15 -4.21 12.44
C PRO A 161 16.28 -4.20 10.91
N ALA A 162 17.04 -3.25 10.36
CA ALA A 162 17.33 -3.22 8.93
C ALA A 162 18.21 -4.43 8.56
N PRO A 163 17.88 -5.17 7.48
CA PRO A 163 18.67 -6.32 7.02
C PRO A 163 19.92 -5.90 6.21
N PHE A 164 20.15 -4.59 6.08
CA PHE A 164 21.26 -3.96 5.37
C PHE A 164 21.86 -2.86 6.26
N ARG A 165 23.04 -2.38 5.88
CA ARG A 165 23.69 -1.26 6.56
C ARG A 165 22.88 0.02 6.36
N ASN A 166 22.39 0.59 7.45
CA ASN A 166 21.56 1.79 7.44
C ASN A 166 22.14 2.79 8.45
N PRO A 167 23.19 3.53 8.06
CA PRO A 167 24.07 4.18 9.02
C PRO A 167 23.52 5.53 9.52
N TYR A 168 23.94 5.92 10.73
CA TYR A 168 23.85 7.30 11.20
C TYR A 168 25.11 7.71 11.98
N PRO A 169 25.55 8.98 11.92
CA PRO A 169 26.72 9.44 12.65
C PRO A 169 26.43 9.54 14.14
N LEU A 170 27.29 8.94 14.95
CA LEU A 170 27.33 9.17 16.40
C LEU A 170 27.94 10.56 16.71
N PRO A 171 27.72 11.11 17.92
CA PRO A 171 28.34 12.37 18.31
C PRO A 171 29.86 12.38 18.10
N GLY A 172 30.36 13.36 17.35
CA GLY A 172 31.77 13.51 17.00
C GLY A 172 32.18 12.90 15.66
N GLU A 173 31.31 12.15 14.98
CA GLU A 173 31.59 11.60 13.65
C GLU A 173 31.21 12.58 12.53
N ASP A 174 32.10 12.75 11.54
CA ASP A 174 31.72 13.29 10.23
C ASP A 174 31.14 12.14 9.39
N PRO A 175 29.84 12.17 9.02
CA PRO A 175 29.24 11.11 8.24
C PRO A 175 29.89 10.96 6.85
N ASN A 176 30.51 12.00 6.29
CA ASN A 176 31.18 11.89 5.00
C ASN A 176 32.58 11.27 5.08
N GLN A 177 33.18 11.20 6.27
CA GLN A 177 34.45 10.51 6.52
C GLN A 177 34.25 9.08 7.05
N THR A 178 33.08 8.79 7.62
CA THR A 178 32.72 7.51 8.23
C THR A 178 31.70 6.71 7.41
N ASN A 179 31.50 7.11 6.15
CA ASN A 179 30.52 6.50 5.24
C ASN A 179 29.10 6.40 5.86
N GLY A 180 28.62 7.51 6.42
CA GLY A 180 27.29 7.64 7.02
C GLY A 180 27.28 7.44 8.54
N GLY A 181 28.40 7.07 9.16
CA GLY A 181 28.51 6.87 10.61
C GLY A 181 28.58 5.41 11.05
N SER A 182 28.88 5.22 12.34
CA SER A 182 28.98 3.90 12.97
C SER A 182 27.68 3.41 13.63
N GLY A 183 26.69 4.29 13.80
CA GLY A 183 25.35 3.93 14.28
C GLY A 183 24.56 3.13 13.24
N GLN A 184 23.52 2.42 13.68
CA GLN A 184 22.64 1.63 12.81
C GLN A 184 21.17 1.96 13.06
N LEU A 185 20.53 2.57 12.07
CA LEU A 185 19.10 2.86 12.07
C LEU A 185 18.28 1.58 11.83
N PRO A 186 17.06 1.48 12.41
CA PRO A 186 16.11 0.44 12.05
C PRO A 186 15.53 0.67 10.65
N LEU A 187 14.92 -0.38 10.12
CA LEU A 187 14.04 -0.32 8.96
C LEU A 187 12.91 0.69 9.22
N GLY A 188 12.70 1.60 8.28
CA GLY A 188 11.72 2.68 8.40
C GLY A 188 12.30 4.05 8.77
N LEU A 189 13.57 4.11 9.18
CA LEU A 189 14.31 5.36 9.26
C LEU A 189 15.44 5.36 8.23
N ILE A 190 15.84 6.55 7.79
CA ILE A 190 16.95 6.69 6.85
C ILE A 190 17.66 8.02 7.05
N GLN A 191 18.98 8.01 6.91
CA GLN A 191 19.79 9.22 6.79
C GLN A 191 19.81 9.71 5.35
N GLY A 192 19.58 11.01 5.14
CA GLY A 192 19.58 11.62 3.82
C GLY A 192 20.98 11.70 3.19
N LYS A 193 20.98 11.73 1.86
CA LYS A 193 22.11 12.18 1.03
C LYS A 193 21.67 13.40 0.22
N ASP A 194 22.56 14.36 0.01
CA ASP A 194 22.32 15.46 -0.93
C ASP A 194 22.47 15.00 -2.39
N ASP A 195 22.26 15.91 -3.34
CA ASP A 195 22.33 15.62 -4.77
C ASP A 195 23.75 15.22 -5.24
N ASN A 196 24.78 15.53 -4.45
CA ASN A 196 26.16 15.11 -4.69
C ASN A 196 26.49 13.76 -4.02
N GLY A 197 25.49 13.10 -3.42
CA GLY A 197 25.65 11.83 -2.72
C GLY A 197 26.30 11.94 -1.34
N ARG A 198 26.48 13.15 -0.80
CA ARG A 198 27.07 13.37 0.53
C ARG A 198 26.03 13.14 1.61
N TRP A 199 26.44 12.45 2.68
CA TRP A 199 25.59 12.23 3.85
C TRP A 199 25.28 13.55 4.56
N THR A 200 24.01 13.78 4.84
CA THR A 200 23.54 15.05 5.42
C THR A 200 23.51 15.04 6.94
N GLY A 201 23.58 13.87 7.58
CA GLY A 201 23.32 13.74 9.02
C GLY A 201 21.85 13.99 9.40
N LEU A 202 20.95 14.12 8.44
CA LEU A 202 19.52 14.35 8.67
C LEU A 202 18.74 13.04 8.58
N ILE A 203 17.97 12.74 9.62
CA ILE A 203 17.17 11.51 9.74
C ILE A 203 15.71 11.80 9.39
N GLY A 204 15.13 10.91 8.59
CA GLY A 204 13.73 10.97 8.17
C GLY A 204 13.11 9.57 8.12
N ALA A 205 11.80 9.51 7.92
CA ALA A 205 11.11 8.25 7.68
C ALA A 205 11.39 7.76 6.25
N SER A 206 11.56 6.45 6.08
CA SER A 206 11.58 5.81 4.76
C SER A 206 10.25 5.11 4.46
N CYS A 207 10.02 4.73 3.21
CA CYS A 207 8.81 4.00 2.79
C CYS A 207 8.59 2.72 3.61
N SER A 208 9.68 2.07 4.02
CA SER A 208 9.69 0.87 4.84
C SER A 208 9.10 1.06 6.23
N ALA A 209 8.93 2.29 6.73
CA ALA A 209 8.27 2.54 8.01
C ALA A 209 6.84 1.97 8.02
N CYS A 210 6.14 2.09 6.89
CA CYS A 210 4.79 1.58 6.71
C CYS A 210 4.75 0.26 5.92
N HIS A 211 5.66 0.06 4.97
CA HIS A 211 5.52 -1.01 3.97
C HIS A 211 6.40 -2.25 4.18
N ASP A 212 7.34 -2.22 5.13
CA ASP A 212 8.20 -3.36 5.42
C ASP A 212 8.24 -3.70 6.90
N SER A 213 8.27 -5.00 7.19
CA SER A 213 8.29 -5.55 8.54
C SER A 213 8.78 -6.98 8.54
N ARG A 214 8.63 -7.66 9.67
CA ARG A 214 8.94 -9.08 9.83
C ARG A 214 7.77 -9.83 10.45
N LEU A 215 7.61 -11.08 10.00
CA LEU A 215 6.89 -12.12 10.72
C LEU A 215 7.92 -13.21 11.08
N GLY A 216 8.22 -13.33 12.37
CA GLY A 216 9.34 -14.09 12.90
C GLY A 216 10.56 -13.24 13.26
N THR A 217 11.25 -13.65 14.31
CA THR A 217 12.60 -13.19 14.69
C THR A 217 13.63 -13.50 13.59
N ALA A 218 14.84 -12.94 13.71
CA ALA A 218 15.91 -13.21 12.75
C ALA A 218 16.31 -14.69 12.66
N SER A 219 16.13 -15.46 13.73
CA SER A 219 16.34 -16.91 13.77
C SER A 219 15.18 -17.72 13.21
N GLU A 220 13.98 -17.14 13.16
CA GLU A 220 12.75 -17.82 12.72
C GLU A 220 12.49 -17.63 11.21
N ALA A 221 12.80 -16.45 10.67
CA ALA A 221 12.56 -16.14 9.26
C ALA A 221 13.55 -15.12 8.69
N SER A 222 13.94 -15.33 7.42
CA SER A 222 14.66 -14.33 6.63
C SER A 222 13.77 -13.12 6.33
N PHE A 223 14.37 -11.94 6.27
CA PHE A 223 13.65 -10.75 5.81
C PHE A 223 13.14 -10.90 4.36
N LYS A 224 11.96 -10.37 4.09
CA LYS A 224 11.35 -10.27 2.76
C LYS A 224 10.74 -8.89 2.61
N TRP A 225 11.06 -8.24 1.50
CA TRP A 225 10.49 -6.95 1.12
C TRP A 225 8.98 -7.06 0.89
N GLY A 226 8.26 -6.00 1.26
CA GLY A 226 6.84 -5.81 0.97
C GLY A 226 5.86 -6.30 2.01
N LEU A 227 6.31 -6.80 3.17
CA LEU A 227 5.41 -7.21 4.26
C LEU A 227 4.98 -5.97 5.05
N PRO A 228 3.70 -5.55 5.02
CA PRO A 228 3.29 -4.26 5.56
C PRO A 228 3.48 -4.20 7.08
N ASN A 229 3.95 -3.05 7.57
CA ASN A 229 4.22 -2.85 8.97
C ASN A 229 2.94 -2.62 9.79
N SER A 230 2.49 -3.68 10.46
CA SER A 230 1.35 -3.67 11.38
C SER A 230 1.66 -3.22 12.81
N ALA A 231 2.87 -2.70 13.06
CA ALA A 231 3.33 -2.24 14.37
C ALA A 231 3.72 -0.76 14.42
N ASN A 232 3.95 -0.12 13.26
CA ASN A 232 4.41 1.27 13.14
C ASN A 232 3.53 2.24 13.95
N ASP A 233 4.17 3.12 14.71
CA ASP A 233 3.54 4.27 15.38
C ASP A 233 4.14 5.58 14.84
N ALA A 234 3.67 6.01 13.67
CA ALA A 234 4.19 7.21 13.00
C ALA A 234 3.95 8.49 13.83
N GLY A 235 2.81 8.58 14.53
CA GLY A 235 2.48 9.71 15.39
C GLY A 235 3.44 9.85 16.58
N LEU A 236 3.71 8.75 17.28
CA LEU A 236 4.66 8.73 18.39
C LEU A 236 6.10 9.01 17.92
N LEU A 237 6.52 8.42 16.81
CA LEU A 237 7.85 8.65 16.22
C LEU A 237 8.05 10.12 15.88
N ALA A 238 7.13 10.73 15.14
CA ALA A 238 7.21 12.14 14.78
C ALA A 238 7.21 13.04 16.04
N SER A 239 6.33 12.76 17.00
CA SER A 239 6.24 13.56 18.23
C SER A 239 7.55 13.55 19.03
N ASP A 240 8.12 12.37 19.28
CA ASP A 240 9.36 12.27 20.04
C ASP A 240 10.53 12.92 19.29
N MET A 241 10.61 12.77 17.96
CA MET A 241 11.63 13.44 17.14
C MET A 241 11.52 14.97 17.22
N PHE A 242 10.30 15.51 17.07
CA PHE A 242 10.07 16.95 17.14
C PHE A 242 10.38 17.53 18.52
N ARG A 243 10.15 16.79 19.62
CA ARG A 243 10.43 17.26 20.98
C ARG A 243 11.91 17.20 21.39
N THR A 244 12.79 16.69 20.52
CA THR A 244 14.24 16.68 20.80
C THR A 244 14.85 18.08 20.85
N THR A 245 14.24 19.09 20.23
CA THR A 245 14.70 20.48 20.29
C THR A 245 13.54 21.46 20.52
N PRO A 246 13.75 22.61 21.19
CA PRO A 246 12.69 23.61 21.38
C PRO A 246 12.13 24.17 20.06
N ILE A 247 12.97 24.28 19.02
CA ILE A 247 12.57 24.82 17.72
C ILE A 247 11.65 23.85 16.99
N THR A 248 12.03 22.57 16.93
CA THR A 248 11.24 21.54 16.26
C THR A 248 10.00 21.15 17.07
N ALA A 249 9.94 21.45 18.37
CA ALA A 249 8.81 21.10 19.22
C ALA A 249 7.48 21.72 18.76
N LEU A 250 7.53 22.91 18.13
CA LEU A 250 6.38 23.54 17.48
C LEU A 250 5.75 22.69 16.37
N GLY A 251 6.51 21.75 15.79
CA GLY A 251 6.01 20.75 14.85
C GLY A 251 4.91 19.85 15.43
N ASN A 252 4.80 19.72 16.76
CA ASN A 252 3.69 19.03 17.43
C ASN A 252 2.37 19.82 17.41
N LEU A 253 2.37 21.06 16.93
CA LEU A 253 1.15 21.85 16.72
C LEU A 253 0.73 21.85 15.25
N LEU A 254 1.56 21.29 14.36
CA LEU A 254 1.21 21.20 12.96
C LEU A 254 0.05 20.23 12.78
N PRO A 255 -0.89 20.57 11.90
CA PRO A 255 -2.02 19.73 11.64
C PRO A 255 -1.60 18.57 10.73
N LEU A 256 -0.83 17.62 11.28
CA LEU A 256 -0.33 16.45 10.56
C LEU A 256 -1.28 15.27 10.79
N PRO A 257 -1.56 14.47 9.75
CA PRO A 257 -2.39 13.27 9.85
C PRO A 257 -1.65 12.18 10.63
N TRP A 258 -1.67 12.28 11.96
CA TRP A 258 -1.08 11.29 12.85
C TRP A 258 -1.92 10.01 12.87
N SER A 259 -1.26 8.87 13.10
CA SER A 259 -1.99 7.63 13.39
C SER A 259 -2.70 7.74 14.75
N THR A 260 -3.86 7.12 14.91
CA THR A 260 -4.56 7.02 16.21
C THR A 260 -4.11 5.82 17.03
N GLY A 261 -3.29 4.95 16.44
CA GLY A 261 -2.69 3.78 17.07
C GLY A 261 -1.53 3.24 16.25
N ARG A 262 -1.30 1.93 16.35
CA ARG A 262 -0.24 1.21 15.65
C ARG A 262 -0.71 0.44 14.43
N GLY A 263 0.13 0.41 13.40
CA GLY A 263 -0.05 -0.44 12.21
C GLY A 263 -0.96 0.14 11.12
N SER A 264 -1.50 1.34 11.33
CA SER A 264 -2.30 2.08 10.37
C SER A 264 -1.96 3.57 10.44
N SER A 265 -2.14 4.28 9.34
CA SER A 265 -1.90 5.73 9.21
C SER A 265 -2.96 6.36 8.32
N ASP A 266 -3.21 7.65 8.49
CA ASP A 266 -3.93 8.43 7.48
C ASP A 266 -2.97 8.89 6.37
N ALA A 267 -2.51 7.94 5.56
CA ALA A 267 -1.59 8.25 4.46
C ALA A 267 -2.27 9.07 3.35
N ILE A 268 -3.59 8.91 3.15
CA ILE A 268 -4.30 9.57 2.05
C ILE A 268 -4.80 10.96 2.45
N GLY A 269 -5.15 11.23 3.71
CA GLY A 269 -5.43 12.61 4.12
C GLY A 269 -4.22 13.53 3.95
N LEU A 270 -2.97 13.01 4.06
CA LEU A 270 -1.78 13.78 3.65
C LEU A 270 -1.82 14.14 2.16
N ILE A 271 -2.16 13.18 1.30
CA ILE A 271 -2.30 13.41 -0.14
C ILE A 271 -3.37 14.48 -0.42
N SER A 272 -4.50 14.41 0.29
CA SER A 272 -5.58 15.42 0.22
C SER A 272 -5.19 16.79 0.79
N LEU A 273 -4.11 16.88 1.59
CA LEU A 273 -3.56 18.15 2.09
C LEU A 273 -2.56 18.78 1.11
N LEU A 274 -1.92 18.01 0.24
CA LEU A 274 -0.94 18.55 -0.72
C LEU A 274 -1.49 19.70 -1.58
N PRO A 275 -2.74 19.71 -2.08
CA PRO A 275 -3.31 20.86 -2.80
C PRO A 275 -3.32 22.17 -2.01
N ALA A 276 -3.38 22.11 -0.67
CA ALA A 276 -3.36 23.31 0.19
C ALA A 276 -1.97 23.97 0.26
N LEU A 277 -0.91 23.18 0.02
CA LEU A 277 0.48 23.60 0.16
C LEU A 277 1.17 23.77 -1.19
N PHE A 278 0.84 22.93 -2.16
CA PHE A 278 1.52 22.81 -3.43
C PHE A 278 0.55 23.04 -4.59
N ASP A 279 1.04 23.70 -5.62
CA ASP A 279 0.30 23.84 -6.87
C ASP A 279 0.14 22.46 -7.49
N MET A 280 -1.10 22.05 -7.76
CA MET A 280 -1.38 20.69 -8.24
C MET A 280 -0.88 20.41 -9.67
N GLU A 281 -0.40 21.43 -10.38
CA GLU A 281 0.22 21.29 -11.70
C GLU A 281 1.75 21.41 -11.64
N THR A 282 2.27 22.47 -11.04
CA THR A 282 3.72 22.72 -11.03
C THR A 282 4.41 22.07 -9.84
N LEU A 283 3.70 21.65 -8.80
CA LEU A 283 4.27 21.20 -7.51
C LEU A 283 5.14 22.28 -6.83
N THR A 284 4.95 23.55 -7.20
CA THR A 284 5.55 24.70 -6.52
C THR A 284 4.97 24.79 -5.11
N LEU A 285 5.81 24.98 -4.09
CA LEU A 285 5.36 25.30 -2.75
C LEU A 285 4.72 26.69 -2.78
N ALA A 286 3.40 26.71 -2.75
CA ALA A 286 2.56 27.88 -2.89
C ALA A 286 1.34 27.63 -1.99
N PRO A 287 1.34 28.01 -0.71
CA PRO A 287 0.19 27.74 0.15
C PRO A 287 -1.05 28.52 -0.30
N SER A 288 -2.17 27.84 -0.55
CA SER A 288 -3.43 28.46 -0.99
C SER A 288 -4.62 27.57 -0.66
N LEU A 289 -5.67 28.15 -0.07
CA LEU A 289 -6.90 27.41 0.25
C LEU A 289 -7.83 27.22 -0.95
N LEU A 290 -7.52 27.80 -2.12
CA LEU A 290 -8.39 27.78 -3.31
C LEU A 290 -8.53 26.39 -3.97
N GLU A 291 -7.53 25.54 -3.83
CA GLU A 291 -7.56 24.15 -4.29
C GLU A 291 -7.86 23.16 -3.16
N TYR A 292 -7.95 23.65 -1.92
CA TYR A 292 -8.19 22.84 -0.75
C TYR A 292 -9.69 22.79 -0.41
N VAL A 293 -10.22 21.57 -0.32
CA VAL A 293 -11.62 21.34 0.05
C VAL A 293 -11.68 21.02 1.53
N ALA A 294 -11.89 22.06 2.34
CA ALA A 294 -11.87 21.97 3.80
C ALA A 294 -13.03 21.15 4.38
N ASP A 295 -14.15 21.09 3.67
CA ASP A 295 -15.44 20.48 4.06
C ASP A 295 -15.59 19.00 3.63
N ALA A 296 -14.51 18.37 3.16
CA ALA A 296 -14.53 16.96 2.80
C ALA A 296 -14.29 16.04 4.01
N PRO A 297 -14.85 14.82 4.01
CA PRO A 297 -14.62 13.85 5.07
C PRO A 297 -13.17 13.36 5.08
N HIS A 298 -12.65 13.07 6.26
CA HIS A 298 -11.34 12.46 6.46
C HIS A 298 -11.33 10.98 6.00
N ALA A 299 -10.18 10.49 5.53
CA ALA A 299 -10.02 9.14 4.98
C ALA A 299 -10.07 8.03 6.04
N GLY A 300 -9.79 8.38 7.29
CA GLY A 300 -9.66 7.41 8.38
C GLY A 300 -8.32 6.65 8.31
N MET A 301 -8.15 5.70 9.22
CA MET A 301 -6.91 4.94 9.32
C MET A 301 -6.81 3.87 8.24
N THR A 302 -5.65 3.82 7.59
CA THR A 302 -5.37 2.85 6.54
C THR A 302 -4.08 2.10 6.85
N LYS A 303 -4.14 0.78 6.77
CA LYS A 303 -2.97 -0.09 6.79
C LYS A 303 -2.29 -0.06 5.41
N ALA A 304 -0.97 -0.11 5.40
CA ALA A 304 -0.21 -0.22 4.17
C ALA A 304 -0.53 -1.55 3.43
N PRO A 305 -0.70 -1.54 2.10
CA PRO A 305 -0.79 -2.77 1.32
C PRO A 305 0.58 -3.47 1.25
N ALA A 306 0.56 -4.78 1.04
CA ALA A 306 1.78 -5.53 0.76
C ALA A 306 2.30 -5.20 -0.64
N TRP A 307 3.60 -4.94 -0.79
CA TRP A 307 4.15 -4.51 -2.09
C TRP A 307 4.12 -5.58 -3.16
N TRP A 308 4.27 -6.87 -2.82
CA TRP A 308 4.16 -7.95 -3.80
C TRP A 308 2.76 -8.06 -4.42
N ALA A 309 1.73 -7.45 -3.82
CA ALA A 309 0.41 -7.37 -4.42
C ALA A 309 0.41 -6.49 -5.69
N ARG A 310 1.40 -5.60 -5.85
CA ARG A 310 1.48 -4.67 -6.98
C ARG A 310 1.50 -5.36 -8.33
N ALA A 311 2.15 -6.52 -8.42
CA ALA A 311 2.23 -7.33 -9.65
C ALA A 311 0.88 -7.89 -10.13
N PHE A 312 -0.14 -7.86 -9.27
CA PHE A 312 -1.42 -8.53 -9.50
C PHE A 312 -2.62 -7.59 -9.40
N LYS A 313 -2.41 -6.29 -9.23
CA LYS A 313 -3.49 -5.35 -8.99
C LYS A 313 -3.61 -4.38 -10.14
N THR A 314 -4.80 -4.21 -10.71
CA THR A 314 -5.00 -3.27 -11.83
C THR A 314 -5.16 -1.83 -11.38
N ARG A 315 -5.60 -1.61 -10.13
CA ARG A 315 -5.80 -0.30 -9.52
C ARG A 315 -5.07 -0.16 -8.18
N GLN A 316 -4.62 1.03 -7.82
CA GLN A 316 -3.98 1.34 -6.55
C GLN A 316 -5.03 1.64 -5.47
N PHE A 317 -4.52 1.77 -4.24
CA PHE A 317 -5.28 2.09 -3.04
C PHE A 317 -6.40 1.09 -2.73
N TRP A 318 -6.99 1.19 -1.53
CA TRP A 318 -8.01 0.22 -1.12
C TRP A 318 -9.34 0.42 -1.85
N ASP A 319 -9.61 1.61 -2.37
CA ASP A 319 -10.82 1.95 -3.15
C ASP A 319 -10.72 1.56 -4.64
N GLY A 320 -9.52 1.27 -5.15
CA GLY A 320 -9.31 0.93 -6.56
C GLY A 320 -9.43 2.13 -7.49
N SER A 321 -9.26 3.35 -6.97
CA SER A 321 -9.60 4.58 -7.70
C SER A 321 -8.62 4.97 -8.80
N LEU A 322 -7.33 4.61 -8.71
CA LEU A 322 -6.28 5.03 -9.66
C LEU A 322 -5.62 3.81 -10.30
N SER A 323 -5.09 3.92 -11.51
CA SER A 323 -4.38 2.81 -12.18
C SER A 323 -3.14 2.38 -11.40
N SER A 324 -2.88 1.07 -11.38
CA SER A 324 -1.65 0.52 -10.79
C SER A 324 -0.36 0.86 -11.52
N ASP A 325 -0.47 1.57 -12.63
CA ASP A 325 0.65 2.17 -13.34
C ASP A 325 1.03 3.57 -12.84
N ASN A 326 0.19 4.21 -12.03
CA ASN A 326 0.45 5.58 -11.56
C ASN A 326 1.57 5.59 -10.52
N VAL A 327 2.75 6.11 -10.87
CA VAL A 327 3.84 6.31 -9.90
C VAL A 327 3.78 7.68 -9.21
N HIS A 328 3.14 8.69 -9.82
CA HIS A 328 2.96 10.01 -9.22
C HIS A 328 2.31 9.96 -7.83
N SER A 329 1.28 9.14 -7.63
CA SER A 329 0.60 9.02 -6.34
C SER A 329 1.48 8.38 -5.25
N GLU A 330 2.48 7.59 -5.63
CA GLU A 330 3.48 7.03 -4.71
C GLU A 330 4.53 8.05 -4.29
N MET A 331 4.75 9.07 -5.13
CA MET A 331 5.67 10.17 -4.86
C MET A 331 5.14 11.13 -3.78
N ALA A 332 3.97 10.89 -3.19
CA ALA A 332 3.33 11.78 -2.20
C ALA A 332 4.28 12.29 -1.12
N PHE A 333 5.11 11.43 -0.51
CA PHE A 333 6.09 11.84 0.50
C PHE A 333 7.28 12.62 -0.09
N GLY A 334 7.69 12.30 -1.32
CA GLY A 334 8.71 13.04 -2.05
C GLY A 334 8.24 14.45 -2.42
N VAL A 335 6.97 14.58 -2.81
CA VAL A 335 6.30 15.84 -3.12
C VAL A 335 6.06 16.66 -1.84
N ALA A 336 5.62 16.02 -0.75
CA ALA A 336 5.42 16.67 0.54
C ALA A 336 6.71 17.27 1.13
N ASN A 337 7.88 16.82 0.69
CA ASN A 337 9.16 17.31 1.19
C ASN A 337 9.38 18.78 0.80
N ILE A 338 9.22 19.68 1.76
CA ILE A 338 9.33 21.14 1.57
C ILE A 338 10.74 21.63 1.21
N PHE A 339 11.78 20.81 1.39
CA PHE A 339 13.16 21.15 1.03
C PHE A 339 13.49 20.92 -0.44
N ARG A 340 12.56 20.34 -1.22
CA ARG A 340 12.68 20.22 -2.68
C ARG A 340 12.03 21.40 -3.37
N ASP A 341 12.57 21.79 -4.52
CA ASP A 341 11.85 22.68 -5.44
C ASP A 341 10.91 21.88 -6.36
N ALA A 342 10.16 22.58 -7.21
CA ALA A 342 9.22 21.97 -8.15
C ALA A 342 9.88 21.00 -9.13
N ASN A 343 11.08 21.34 -9.64
CA ASN A 343 11.81 20.50 -10.58
C ASN A 343 12.31 19.22 -9.92
N ALA A 344 12.90 19.34 -8.73
CA ALA A 344 13.37 18.20 -7.94
C ALA A 344 12.24 17.25 -7.57
N ARG A 345 11.01 17.75 -7.30
CA ARG A 345 9.84 16.89 -7.07
C ARG A 345 9.43 16.11 -8.31
N ARG A 346 9.28 16.78 -9.44
CA ARG A 346 8.90 16.14 -10.72
C ARG A 346 9.96 15.14 -11.19
N GLY A 347 11.24 15.47 -10.98
CA GLY A 347 12.38 14.62 -11.34
C GLY A 347 12.46 13.29 -10.57
N LEU A 348 11.64 13.06 -9.55
CA LEU A 348 11.57 11.75 -8.88
C LEU A 348 10.85 10.68 -9.72
N GLU A 349 10.18 11.05 -10.82
CA GLU A 349 9.36 10.12 -11.62
C GLU A 349 10.17 8.90 -12.08
N ASP A 350 11.38 9.11 -12.63
CA ASP A 350 12.27 8.02 -13.06
C ASP A 350 12.67 7.08 -11.90
N GLU A 351 12.95 7.64 -10.72
CA GLU A 351 13.29 6.85 -9.54
C GLU A 351 12.10 6.00 -9.07
N PHE A 352 10.89 6.53 -9.19
CA PHE A 352 9.66 5.84 -8.81
C PHE A 352 9.20 4.83 -9.86
N GLU A 353 9.53 5.00 -11.14
CA GLU A 353 9.39 3.95 -12.16
C GLU A 353 10.29 2.74 -11.85
N ASP A 354 11.53 2.99 -11.43
CA ASP A 354 12.43 1.93 -10.95
C ASP A 354 11.89 1.25 -9.68
N ILE A 355 11.37 2.02 -8.72
CA ILE A 355 10.72 1.47 -7.51
C ILE A 355 9.51 0.62 -7.90
N ASN A 356 8.64 1.09 -8.79
CA ASN A 356 7.48 0.33 -9.27
C ASN A 356 7.92 -1.00 -9.90
N ASN A 357 8.97 -1.00 -10.73
CA ASN A 357 9.56 -2.22 -11.30
C ASN A 357 10.10 -3.17 -10.22
N PHE A 358 10.69 -2.64 -9.15
CA PHE A 358 11.04 -3.45 -7.98
C PHE A 358 9.79 -4.05 -7.32
N LEU A 359 8.75 -3.26 -7.04
CA LEU A 359 7.54 -3.74 -6.36
C LEU A 359 6.84 -4.85 -7.16
N ILE A 360 6.70 -4.70 -8.49
CA ILE A 360 6.10 -5.73 -9.35
C ILE A 360 7.00 -6.95 -9.54
N SER A 361 8.29 -6.87 -9.21
CA SER A 361 9.19 -8.04 -9.22
C SER A 361 9.00 -8.94 -7.98
N LEU A 362 8.40 -8.42 -6.91
CA LEU A 362 8.31 -9.13 -5.64
C LEU A 362 7.36 -10.33 -5.70
N SER A 363 7.69 -11.37 -4.94
CA SER A 363 6.79 -12.48 -4.61
C SER A 363 6.82 -12.70 -3.09
N PRO A 364 5.68 -13.06 -2.46
CA PRO A 364 5.63 -13.30 -1.03
C PRO A 364 6.48 -14.51 -0.63
N ALA A 365 6.81 -14.62 0.66
CA ALA A 365 7.37 -15.84 1.22
C ALA A 365 6.37 -17.01 1.09
N THR A 366 6.90 -18.21 0.86
CA THR A 366 6.11 -19.43 1.00
C THR A 366 5.73 -19.65 2.45
N TYR A 367 4.55 -20.21 2.68
CA TYR A 367 4.10 -20.57 4.02
C TYR A 367 5.08 -21.58 4.66
N PRO A 368 5.59 -21.34 5.88
CA PRO A 368 6.72 -22.09 6.43
C PRO A 368 6.33 -23.35 7.21
N LYS A 369 5.03 -23.67 7.33
CA LYS A 369 4.56 -24.89 8.02
C LYS A 369 3.98 -25.89 7.02
N THR A 370 3.77 -27.11 7.48
CA THR A 370 3.13 -28.16 6.68
C THR A 370 1.72 -27.74 6.28
N ILE A 371 1.37 -28.01 5.02
CA ILE A 371 0.04 -27.81 4.47
C ILE A 371 -0.65 -29.18 4.39
N ASN A 372 -1.89 -29.26 4.86
CA ASN A 372 -2.78 -30.37 4.58
C ASN A 372 -3.32 -30.24 3.16
N THR A 373 -2.65 -30.89 2.20
CA THR A 373 -2.98 -30.80 0.77
C THR A 373 -4.44 -31.15 0.47
N ALA A 374 -4.97 -32.23 1.05
CA ALA A 374 -6.34 -32.65 0.77
C ALA A 374 -7.38 -31.60 1.22
N LEU A 375 -7.16 -31.01 2.40
CA LEU A 375 -8.02 -29.94 2.90
C LEU A 375 -7.84 -28.63 2.11
N ALA A 376 -6.61 -28.31 1.69
CA ALA A 376 -6.34 -27.17 0.82
C ALA A 376 -7.01 -27.32 -0.55
N GLU A 377 -7.04 -28.53 -1.13
CA GLU A 377 -7.72 -28.80 -2.40
C GLU A 377 -9.23 -28.64 -2.27
N GLN A 378 -9.82 -29.10 -1.17
CA GLN A 378 -11.23 -28.81 -0.85
C GLN A 378 -11.47 -27.29 -0.75
N GLY A 379 -10.57 -26.58 -0.06
CA GLY A 379 -10.61 -25.12 0.04
C GLY A 379 -10.49 -24.42 -1.30
N ALA A 380 -9.66 -24.94 -2.22
CA ALA A 380 -9.53 -24.43 -3.58
C ALA A 380 -10.84 -24.58 -4.36
N VAL A 381 -11.53 -25.72 -4.24
CA VAL A 381 -12.86 -25.92 -4.85
C VAL A 381 -13.87 -24.94 -4.26
N ILE A 382 -13.98 -24.88 -2.93
CA ILE A 382 -14.91 -23.96 -2.24
C ILE A 382 -14.65 -22.51 -2.67
N TYR A 383 -13.39 -22.08 -2.67
CA TYR A 383 -13.01 -20.71 -3.00
C TYR A 383 -13.48 -20.29 -4.40
N HIS A 384 -13.39 -21.19 -5.40
CA HIS A 384 -13.72 -20.86 -6.79
C HIS A 384 -15.17 -21.20 -7.17
N GLU A 385 -15.81 -22.16 -6.51
CA GLU A 385 -17.09 -22.73 -6.97
C GLU A 385 -18.27 -22.43 -6.04
N ARG A 386 -18.03 -22.21 -4.74
CA ARG A 386 -19.12 -22.11 -3.75
C ARG A 386 -19.87 -20.78 -3.88
N ASP A 387 -21.07 -20.81 -4.49
CA ASP A 387 -21.96 -19.64 -4.49
C ASP A 387 -22.47 -19.34 -3.06
N LEU A 388 -22.00 -18.25 -2.48
CA LEU A 388 -22.37 -17.84 -1.12
C LEU A 388 -23.82 -17.35 -1.02
N TRP A 389 -24.47 -17.02 -2.14
CA TRP A 389 -25.87 -16.58 -2.20
C TRP A 389 -26.85 -17.70 -2.54
N ALA A 390 -26.36 -18.91 -2.83
CA ALA A 390 -27.21 -20.06 -3.13
C ALA A 390 -28.26 -20.29 -2.03
N SER A 391 -29.45 -20.75 -2.46
CA SER A 391 -30.58 -21.04 -1.58
C SER A 391 -31.04 -19.88 -0.69
N GLY A 392 -30.78 -18.63 -1.11
CA GLY A 392 -31.23 -17.43 -0.40
C GLY A 392 -30.43 -17.06 0.85
N ALA A 393 -29.29 -17.72 1.11
CA ALA A 393 -28.51 -17.55 2.34
C ALA A 393 -28.05 -16.10 2.63
N ASN A 394 -27.95 -15.28 1.58
CA ASN A 394 -27.55 -13.87 1.65
C ASN A 394 -28.52 -12.94 0.89
N GLY A 395 -29.82 -13.27 0.85
CA GLY A 395 -30.81 -12.55 0.04
C GLY A 395 -30.94 -11.04 0.31
N ALA A 396 -30.49 -10.55 1.47
CA ALA A 396 -30.49 -9.13 1.84
C ALA A 396 -29.20 -8.38 1.44
N ILE A 397 -28.18 -9.08 0.93
CA ILE A 397 -26.90 -8.50 0.51
C ILE A 397 -26.86 -8.56 -1.02
N PRO A 398 -26.59 -7.45 -1.74
CA PRO A 398 -26.41 -7.49 -3.19
C PRO A 398 -25.34 -8.50 -3.59
N LYS A 399 -25.65 -9.38 -4.55
CA LYS A 399 -24.69 -10.37 -5.07
C LYS A 399 -23.72 -9.68 -6.03
N PRO A 400 -22.39 -9.86 -5.90
CA PRO A 400 -21.44 -9.37 -6.88
C PRO A 400 -21.61 -10.09 -8.22
N ALA A 401 -21.22 -9.43 -9.32
CA ALA A 401 -21.19 -10.08 -10.63
C ALA A 401 -20.27 -11.31 -10.64
N GLY A 402 -20.63 -12.34 -11.42
CA GLY A 402 -19.94 -13.63 -11.45
C GLY A 402 -20.71 -14.73 -10.73
N ASN A 403 -20.02 -15.80 -10.31
CA ASN A 403 -20.70 -16.98 -9.76
C ASN A 403 -21.10 -16.85 -8.28
N GLY A 404 -20.62 -15.82 -7.55
CA GLY A 404 -20.90 -15.61 -6.13
C GLY A 404 -19.95 -16.32 -5.16
N SER A 405 -18.87 -16.92 -5.67
CA SER A 405 -17.80 -17.51 -4.86
C SER A 405 -16.80 -16.46 -4.36
N CYS A 406 -15.81 -16.87 -3.58
CA CYS A 406 -14.72 -15.97 -3.19
C CYS A 406 -13.96 -15.42 -4.42
N ALA A 407 -13.83 -16.24 -5.47
CA ALA A 407 -13.14 -15.85 -6.70
C ALA A 407 -13.82 -14.69 -7.44
N SER A 408 -15.14 -14.49 -7.30
CA SER A 408 -15.85 -13.40 -8.00
C SER A 408 -15.42 -12.01 -7.54
N CYS A 409 -14.86 -11.88 -6.33
CA CYS A 409 -14.28 -10.64 -5.82
C CYS A 409 -12.74 -10.68 -5.84
N HIS A 410 -12.14 -11.77 -5.37
CA HIS A 410 -10.70 -11.82 -5.09
C HIS A 410 -9.81 -12.27 -6.26
N GLY A 411 -10.41 -12.72 -7.38
CA GLY A 411 -9.69 -13.29 -8.51
C GLY A 411 -9.49 -14.80 -8.38
N VAL A 412 -8.98 -15.41 -9.45
CA VAL A 412 -8.81 -16.87 -9.61
C VAL A 412 -7.35 -17.26 -9.42
N TYR A 413 -7.06 -18.22 -8.56
CA TYR A 413 -5.67 -18.58 -8.18
C TYR A 413 -5.31 -20.03 -8.51
N SER A 414 -6.30 -20.93 -8.61
CA SER A 414 -6.07 -22.32 -8.98
C SER A 414 -5.62 -22.41 -10.45
N PRO A 415 -4.50 -23.09 -10.77
CA PRO A 415 -4.08 -23.32 -12.15
C PRO A 415 -5.16 -24.00 -13.00
N ARG A 416 -5.92 -24.93 -12.42
CA ARG A 416 -7.05 -25.59 -13.08
C ARG A 416 -8.15 -24.61 -13.46
N HIS A 417 -8.61 -23.79 -12.51
CA HIS A 417 -9.66 -22.82 -12.77
C HIS A 417 -9.19 -21.71 -13.71
N ALA A 418 -7.93 -21.28 -13.58
CA ALA A 418 -7.37 -20.25 -14.47
C ALA A 418 -7.33 -20.70 -15.94
N ALA A 419 -7.19 -22.00 -16.21
CA ALA A 419 -7.22 -22.55 -17.55
C ALA A 419 -8.63 -22.73 -18.13
N ASP A 420 -9.68 -22.56 -17.32
CA ASP A 420 -11.07 -22.73 -17.71
C ASP A 420 -11.70 -21.36 -18.10
N PRO A 421 -12.21 -21.20 -19.35
CA PRO A 421 -12.86 -19.98 -19.81
C PRO A 421 -14.17 -19.64 -19.07
N ASN A 422 -14.70 -20.55 -18.25
CA ASN A 422 -15.78 -20.25 -17.32
C ASN A 422 -15.32 -19.48 -16.08
N TYR A 423 -14.01 -19.26 -15.90
CA TYR A 423 -13.45 -18.52 -14.77
C TYR A 423 -12.64 -17.32 -15.21
N LEU A 424 -11.73 -17.49 -16.17
CA LEU A 424 -10.89 -16.41 -16.70
C LEU A 424 -10.93 -16.39 -18.23
N PRO A 425 -10.97 -15.19 -18.86
CA PRO A 425 -10.86 -15.08 -20.32
C PRO A 425 -9.45 -15.40 -20.83
N ASP A 426 -8.43 -15.33 -19.96
CA ASP A 426 -7.05 -15.66 -20.28
C ASP A 426 -6.35 -16.24 -19.03
N PRO A 427 -5.68 -17.41 -19.11
CA PRO A 427 -4.99 -18.01 -17.96
C PRO A 427 -3.87 -17.16 -17.37
N ARG A 428 -3.33 -16.20 -18.12
CA ARG A 428 -2.33 -15.24 -17.62
C ARG A 428 -2.89 -14.31 -16.55
N LEU A 429 -4.22 -14.16 -16.46
CA LEU A 429 -4.90 -13.35 -15.45
C LEU A 429 -4.99 -14.04 -14.07
N LYS A 430 -4.38 -15.23 -13.91
CA LYS A 430 -4.31 -15.92 -12.62
C LYS A 430 -3.73 -15.04 -11.53
N GLY A 431 -4.50 -14.86 -10.46
CA GLY A 431 -4.18 -14.06 -9.28
C GLY A 431 -4.39 -12.55 -9.46
N VAL A 432 -4.78 -12.08 -10.66
CA VAL A 432 -5.06 -10.66 -10.88
C VAL A 432 -6.34 -10.26 -10.15
N ALA A 433 -6.23 -9.27 -9.27
CA ALA A 433 -7.34 -8.65 -8.56
C ALA A 433 -7.72 -7.34 -9.25
N ALA A 434 -8.94 -7.30 -9.77
CA ALA A 434 -9.47 -6.20 -10.56
C ALA A 434 -11.00 -6.07 -10.42
N VAL A 435 -11.48 -6.29 -9.19
CA VAL A 435 -12.89 -6.14 -8.82
C VAL A 435 -13.01 -5.16 -7.67
N VAL A 436 -13.59 -4.00 -7.96
CA VAL A 436 -14.09 -3.05 -6.97
C VAL A 436 -15.48 -3.50 -6.53
N THR A 437 -15.60 -3.85 -5.26
CA THR A 437 -16.84 -4.34 -4.65
C THR A 437 -17.57 -3.18 -3.95
N PRO A 438 -18.82 -2.86 -4.32
CA PRO A 438 -19.60 -1.79 -3.71
C PRO A 438 -19.77 -1.96 -2.19
N ILE A 439 -19.93 -0.84 -1.47
CA ILE A 439 -20.01 -0.85 -0.01
C ILE A 439 -21.24 -1.58 0.51
N GLU A 440 -22.33 -1.57 -0.25
CA GLU A 440 -23.58 -2.26 0.06
C GLU A 440 -23.40 -3.79 0.06
N THR A 441 -22.42 -4.28 -0.70
CA THR A 441 -22.06 -5.70 -0.77
C THR A 441 -21.03 -6.06 0.31
N ILE A 442 -19.89 -5.35 0.35
CA ILE A 442 -18.78 -5.71 1.24
C ILE A 442 -19.01 -5.28 2.69
N ARG A 443 -19.75 -4.18 2.91
CA ARG A 443 -20.20 -3.65 4.21
C ARG A 443 -19.11 -3.44 5.27
N THR A 444 -17.86 -3.27 4.85
CA THR A 444 -16.73 -2.88 5.71
C THR A 444 -16.79 -1.39 6.05
N ASP A 445 -15.82 -0.88 6.84
CA ASP A 445 -15.74 0.54 7.17
C ASP A 445 -15.82 1.43 5.89
N PRO A 446 -16.76 2.38 5.81
CA PRO A 446 -16.98 3.17 4.60
C PRO A 446 -16.19 4.49 4.57
N ARG A 447 -15.36 4.79 5.58
CA ARG A 447 -14.73 6.12 5.70
C ARG A 447 -13.67 6.33 4.64
N ARG A 448 -12.82 5.32 4.38
CA ARG A 448 -11.75 5.44 3.39
C ARG A 448 -12.28 5.73 2.00
N MET A 449 -13.36 5.09 1.55
CA MET A 449 -13.91 5.36 0.21
C MET A 449 -14.58 6.74 0.06
N ARG A 450 -14.97 7.38 1.17
CA ARG A 450 -15.68 8.67 1.14
C ARG A 450 -14.77 9.88 1.00
N LEU A 451 -13.46 9.73 1.24
CA LEU A 451 -12.51 10.84 1.18
C LEU A 451 -12.62 11.63 -0.13
N MET A 452 -12.53 10.91 -1.25
CA MET A 452 -12.57 11.51 -2.59
C MET A 452 -14.00 11.56 -3.15
N ALA A 453 -15.04 11.49 -2.31
CA ALA A 453 -16.45 11.56 -2.75
C ALA A 453 -16.87 12.98 -3.15
N ASP A 454 -16.13 14.02 -2.76
CA ASP A 454 -16.33 15.38 -3.26
C ASP A 454 -15.78 15.53 -4.69
N GLU A 455 -16.64 15.93 -5.63
CA GLU A 455 -16.27 16.10 -7.04
C GLU A 455 -15.19 17.16 -7.26
N ARG A 456 -15.15 18.20 -6.42
CA ARG A 456 -14.15 19.27 -6.49
C ARG A 456 -12.76 18.71 -6.23
N GLN A 457 -12.61 17.83 -5.24
CA GLN A 457 -11.33 17.18 -4.97
C GLN A 457 -10.87 16.30 -6.14
N ARG A 458 -11.80 15.52 -6.72
CA ARG A 458 -11.48 14.69 -7.89
C ARG A 458 -11.11 15.52 -9.10
N ARG A 459 -11.84 16.60 -9.38
CA ARG A 459 -11.53 17.50 -10.51
C ARG A 459 -10.16 18.17 -10.35
N ALA A 460 -9.82 18.61 -9.13
CA ALA A 460 -8.51 19.18 -8.81
C ALA A 460 -7.37 18.16 -9.05
N TRP A 461 -7.59 16.89 -8.68
CA TRP A 461 -6.64 15.82 -9.00
C TRP A 461 -6.57 15.52 -10.49
N ASN A 462 -7.72 15.25 -11.12
CA ASN A 462 -7.85 14.78 -12.50
C ASN A 462 -7.26 15.75 -13.53
N SER A 463 -7.14 17.02 -13.18
CA SER A 463 -6.60 18.08 -14.03
C SER A 463 -5.17 18.50 -13.68
N GLY A 464 -4.56 17.89 -12.67
CA GLY A 464 -3.20 18.16 -12.23
C GLY A 464 -2.18 17.12 -12.70
N TRP A 465 -0.94 17.36 -12.31
CA TRP A 465 0.21 16.50 -12.58
C TRP A 465 -0.02 15.06 -12.09
N TRP A 466 -0.70 14.91 -10.95
CA TRP A 466 -1.03 13.61 -10.34
C TRP A 466 -1.88 12.67 -11.21
N ALA A 467 -2.62 13.21 -12.17
CA ALA A 467 -3.45 12.47 -13.11
C ALA A 467 -2.77 12.22 -14.46
N TYR A 468 -1.50 12.63 -14.61
CA TYR A 468 -0.77 12.62 -15.88
C TYR A 468 -1.42 13.51 -16.94
N ASN A 469 -1.88 14.69 -16.54
CA ASN A 469 -2.50 15.64 -17.46
C ASN A 469 -1.54 16.13 -18.56
N ASN A 470 -0.22 16.03 -18.33
CA ASN A 470 0.80 16.19 -19.34
C ASN A 470 0.67 15.20 -20.51
N LEU A 471 -0.06 14.09 -20.38
CA LEU A 471 -0.35 13.20 -21.50
C LEU A 471 -1.52 13.69 -22.38
N SER A 472 -2.21 14.76 -21.97
CA SER A 472 -3.23 15.39 -22.82
C SER A 472 -2.59 16.06 -24.05
N PRO A 473 -3.19 15.91 -25.24
CA PRO A 473 -2.74 16.63 -26.43
C PRO A 473 -2.87 18.15 -26.28
N SER A 474 -3.76 18.64 -25.41
CA SER A 474 -3.94 20.07 -25.12
C SER A 474 -3.00 20.62 -24.05
N TRP A 475 -2.15 19.78 -23.43
CA TRP A 475 -1.14 20.26 -22.49
C TRP A 475 0.04 20.89 -23.21
N THR A 476 0.36 22.14 -22.84
CA THR A 476 1.31 23.01 -23.54
C THR A 476 2.62 23.27 -22.78
N GLY A 477 2.84 22.59 -21.64
CA GLY A 477 4.01 22.78 -20.78
C GLY A 477 3.64 23.11 -19.34
N TYR A 478 4.62 23.05 -18.44
CA TYR A 478 4.49 23.68 -17.13
C TYR A 478 4.67 25.20 -17.33
N PRO A 479 3.61 26.02 -17.17
CA PRO A 479 3.77 27.46 -17.19
C PRO A 479 4.68 27.88 -16.03
N SER A 480 5.47 28.94 -16.24
CA SER A 480 6.52 29.42 -15.34
C SER A 480 6.37 29.02 -13.87
N ASP A 481 7.34 28.29 -13.31
CA ASP A 481 7.36 27.81 -11.91
C ASP A 481 7.61 28.97 -10.91
N ASN A 482 6.73 29.97 -10.89
CA ASN A 482 6.77 31.06 -9.91
C ASN A 482 5.42 31.21 -9.19
N ILE A 483 5.48 31.80 -8.01
CA ILE A 483 4.33 31.96 -7.12
C ILE A 483 3.18 32.75 -7.76
N VAL A 484 3.48 33.78 -8.56
CA VAL A 484 2.45 34.63 -9.20
C VAL A 484 1.68 33.82 -10.25
N ALA A 485 2.39 33.09 -11.10
CA ALA A 485 1.77 32.23 -12.10
C ALA A 485 1.01 31.05 -11.48
N SER A 486 1.48 30.52 -10.34
CA SER A 486 0.74 29.52 -9.57
C SER A 486 -0.60 30.07 -9.06
N GLU A 487 -0.59 31.18 -8.33
CA GLU A 487 -1.82 31.78 -7.78
C GLU A 487 -2.81 32.19 -8.88
N LEU A 488 -2.33 32.78 -9.97
CA LEU A 488 -3.17 33.15 -11.12
C LEU A 488 -3.80 31.96 -11.84
N ARG A 489 -3.28 30.74 -11.71
CA ARG A 489 -3.90 29.53 -12.30
C ARG A 489 -4.87 28.86 -11.35
N ARG A 490 -4.58 28.89 -10.05
CA ARG A 490 -5.50 28.39 -9.02
C ARG A 490 -6.81 29.16 -8.98
N VAL A 491 -6.80 30.46 -9.22
CA VAL A 491 -8.04 31.25 -9.31
C VAL A 491 -8.97 30.73 -10.44
N PRO A 492 -8.54 30.62 -11.71
CA PRO A 492 -9.27 29.91 -12.77
C PRO A 492 -9.71 28.50 -12.39
N ARG A 493 -8.85 27.77 -11.68
CA ARG A 493 -9.15 26.42 -11.22
C ARG A 493 -10.32 26.36 -10.23
N ALA A 494 -10.30 27.27 -9.25
CA ALA A 494 -11.37 27.43 -8.27
C ALA A 494 -12.72 27.75 -8.94
N ILE A 495 -12.73 28.46 -10.08
CA ILE A 495 -13.95 28.73 -10.85
C ILE A 495 -14.59 27.43 -11.35
N TYR A 496 -13.83 26.47 -11.88
CA TYR A 496 -14.42 25.20 -12.35
C TYR A 496 -14.69 24.21 -11.21
N ASN A 497 -13.98 24.30 -10.09
CA ASN A 497 -14.36 23.60 -8.86
C ASN A 497 -15.79 24.00 -8.45
N ASN A 498 -16.23 25.21 -8.78
CA ASN A 498 -17.60 25.68 -8.55
C ASN A 498 -18.55 25.48 -9.75
N GLY A 499 -18.23 24.58 -10.69
CA GLY A 499 -19.08 24.26 -11.84
C GLY A 499 -18.87 25.12 -13.09
N GLY A 500 -17.87 26.01 -13.09
CA GLY A 500 -17.42 26.75 -14.27
C GLY A 500 -16.67 25.91 -15.32
N PRO A 501 -16.19 26.54 -16.42
CA PRO A 501 -15.54 25.84 -17.53
C PRO A 501 -14.16 25.29 -17.17
N ILE A 502 -13.76 24.14 -17.75
CA ILE A 502 -12.48 23.48 -17.48
C ILE A 502 -11.32 24.26 -18.11
N TYR A 503 -10.41 24.79 -17.30
CA TYR A 503 -9.26 25.58 -17.75
C TYR A 503 -7.93 24.80 -17.83
N SER A 504 -7.86 23.60 -17.24
CA SER A 504 -6.67 22.72 -17.28
C SER A 504 -7.03 21.40 -17.97
N PRO A 505 -6.13 20.82 -18.79
CA PRO A 505 -6.37 19.53 -19.40
C PRO A 505 -6.56 18.44 -18.34
N LEU A 506 -7.40 17.46 -18.63
CA LEU A 506 -7.50 16.24 -17.82
C LEU A 506 -6.39 15.27 -18.19
N GLY A 507 -5.98 14.43 -17.25
CA GLY A 507 -5.09 13.29 -17.51
C GLY A 507 -5.84 11.96 -17.63
N PRO A 508 -5.19 10.90 -18.15
CA PRO A 508 -5.80 9.58 -18.32
C PRO A 508 -6.04 8.85 -16.98
N ASN A 509 -5.34 9.23 -15.90
CA ASN A 509 -5.46 8.56 -14.61
C ASN A 509 -6.40 9.33 -13.66
N ILE A 510 -7.69 9.13 -13.83
CA ILE A 510 -8.75 9.83 -13.08
C ILE A 510 -9.26 9.03 -11.88
N TRP A 511 -9.77 9.74 -10.86
CA TRP A 511 -10.56 9.13 -9.78
C TRP A 511 -11.99 8.82 -10.27
N GLU A 512 -12.43 7.57 -10.08
CA GLU A 512 -13.76 7.07 -10.47
C GLU A 512 -14.78 7.12 -9.31
N GLU A 513 -16.09 7.14 -9.61
CA GLU A 513 -17.19 7.36 -8.63
C GLU A 513 -18.43 6.48 -8.80
N PRO A 514 -19.18 6.25 -7.69
CA PRO A 514 -18.65 6.07 -6.34
C PRO A 514 -17.91 4.72 -6.30
N THR A 515 -16.70 4.74 -5.79
CA THR A 515 -15.86 3.53 -5.77
C THR A 515 -16.11 2.70 -4.51
N GLY A 516 -16.12 1.38 -4.69
CA GLY A 516 -16.18 0.39 -3.63
C GLY A 516 -14.81 0.16 -3.00
N TYR A 517 -14.57 -1.05 -2.49
CA TYR A 517 -13.22 -1.51 -2.16
C TYR A 517 -12.74 -2.51 -3.21
N ILE A 518 -11.54 -2.31 -3.73
CA ILE A 518 -10.88 -3.34 -4.53
C ILE A 518 -10.43 -4.48 -3.62
N ALA A 519 -10.88 -5.69 -3.92
CA ALA A 519 -10.42 -6.86 -3.19
C ALA A 519 -8.89 -7.01 -3.39
N PRO A 520 -8.10 -7.16 -2.31
CA PRO A 520 -6.66 -7.31 -2.47
C PRO A 520 -6.33 -8.68 -3.09
N PRO A 521 -5.23 -8.77 -3.89
CA PRO A 521 -4.64 -10.04 -4.23
C PRO A 521 -4.32 -10.87 -2.97
N LEU A 522 -4.53 -12.18 -3.04
CA LEU A 522 -4.42 -13.09 -1.89
C LEU A 522 -3.08 -13.81 -1.80
N TYR A 523 -2.17 -13.64 -2.79
CA TYR A 523 -0.82 -14.17 -2.67
C TYR A 523 -0.09 -13.58 -1.45
N GLY A 524 0.37 -14.44 -0.55
CA GLY A 524 1.02 -14.07 0.70
C GLY A 524 0.05 -13.57 1.78
N ALA A 525 -1.27 -13.68 1.60
CA ALA A 525 -2.26 -13.21 2.56
C ALA A 525 -2.14 -13.90 3.93
N TRP A 526 -1.50 -15.07 4.00
CA TRP A 526 -1.16 -15.71 5.26
C TRP A 526 -0.29 -14.79 6.14
N ALA A 527 0.67 -14.06 5.58
CA ALA A 527 1.60 -13.26 6.38
C ALA A 527 1.07 -11.85 6.71
N THR A 528 0.03 -11.37 6.02
CA THR A 528 -0.35 -9.95 6.02
C THR A 528 -1.33 -9.58 7.13
N ALA A 529 -1.51 -10.36 8.18
CA ALA A 529 -2.37 -9.95 9.29
C ALA A 529 -1.86 -8.66 9.97
N PRO A 530 -2.74 -7.80 10.53
CA PRO A 530 -4.21 -7.90 10.54
C PRO A 530 -4.86 -7.61 9.17
N TYR A 531 -6.08 -8.08 8.98
CA TYR A 531 -6.86 -8.01 7.73
C TYR A 531 -7.75 -6.76 7.66
N PHE A 532 -8.32 -6.55 6.46
CA PHE A 532 -9.02 -5.34 6.01
C PHE A 532 -8.11 -4.12 5.78
N HIS A 533 -8.66 -3.11 5.10
CA HIS A 533 -7.91 -1.91 4.70
C HIS A 533 -7.38 -1.10 5.89
N ASN A 534 -8.01 -1.23 7.07
CA ASN A 534 -7.69 -0.52 8.30
C ASN A 534 -7.05 -1.42 9.37
N GLY A 535 -6.79 -2.70 9.05
CA GLY A 535 -6.19 -3.66 9.98
C GLY A 535 -7.09 -4.07 11.16
N SER A 536 -8.42 -3.97 11.03
CA SER A 536 -9.35 -4.16 12.15
C SER A 536 -9.58 -5.62 12.58
N VAL A 537 -9.22 -6.59 11.73
CA VAL A 537 -9.48 -8.01 11.99
C VAL A 537 -8.15 -8.77 12.23
N PRO A 538 -7.90 -9.32 13.44
CA PRO A 538 -6.58 -9.87 13.80
C PRO A 538 -6.12 -11.09 12.99
N ASN A 539 -7.07 -11.93 12.54
CA ASN A 539 -6.78 -13.21 11.89
C ASN A 539 -7.85 -13.58 10.85
N LEU A 540 -7.52 -14.51 9.95
CA LEU A 540 -8.37 -14.88 8.81
C LEU A 540 -9.66 -15.58 9.26
N TRP A 541 -9.62 -16.32 10.39
CA TRP A 541 -10.84 -16.86 11.00
C TRP A 541 -11.88 -15.76 11.25
N GLY A 542 -11.47 -14.62 11.84
CA GLY A 542 -12.36 -13.49 12.05
C GLY A 542 -12.90 -12.87 10.75
N VAL A 543 -12.15 -12.94 9.64
CA VAL A 543 -12.64 -12.49 8.33
C VAL A 543 -13.78 -13.39 7.84
N LEU A 544 -13.63 -14.71 7.99
CA LEU A 544 -14.60 -15.71 7.55
C LEU A 544 -15.75 -15.97 8.53
N LYS A 545 -15.61 -15.56 9.79
CA LYS A 545 -16.64 -15.68 10.84
C LYS A 545 -16.80 -14.35 11.59
N PRO A 546 -17.51 -13.38 11.00
CA PRO A 546 -17.65 -12.03 11.55
C PRO A 546 -18.13 -11.96 13.00
N SER A 547 -18.97 -12.90 13.44
CA SER A 547 -19.48 -13.01 14.82
C SER A 547 -18.40 -13.14 15.88
N ASP A 548 -17.22 -13.64 15.49
CA ASP A 548 -16.11 -13.95 16.39
C ASP A 548 -15.09 -12.79 16.46
N ARG A 549 -15.35 -11.66 15.77
CA ARG A 549 -14.44 -10.51 15.73
C ARG A 549 -14.43 -9.76 17.06
N PRO A 550 -13.26 -9.51 17.65
CA PRO A 550 -13.18 -8.66 18.84
C PRO A 550 -13.41 -7.19 18.47
N LYS A 551 -14.14 -6.45 19.32
CA LYS A 551 -14.33 -5.00 19.17
C LYS A 551 -13.10 -4.20 19.61
N LEU A 552 -12.50 -4.60 20.74
CA LEU A 552 -11.22 -4.10 21.21
C LEU A 552 -10.27 -5.26 21.44
N TRP A 553 -9.03 -5.12 21.00
CA TRP A 553 -8.05 -6.19 21.14
C TRP A 553 -6.62 -5.67 21.17
N LYS A 554 -5.74 -6.46 21.79
CA LYS A 554 -4.29 -6.22 21.80
C LYS A 554 -3.53 -7.46 21.39
N ARG A 555 -2.37 -7.26 20.76
CA ARG A 555 -1.41 -8.32 20.43
C ARG A 555 -0.58 -8.70 21.66
N PRO A 556 0.08 -9.87 21.68
CA PRO A 556 1.16 -10.13 22.61
C PRO A 556 2.27 -9.08 22.48
N TYR A 557 2.89 -8.74 23.61
CA TYR A 557 3.96 -7.75 23.69
C TYR A 557 5.30 -8.42 23.98
N THR A 558 6.37 -7.78 23.55
CA THR A 558 7.72 -8.09 24.03
C THR A 558 7.89 -7.61 25.46
N ALA A 559 8.92 -8.14 26.15
CA ALA A 559 9.36 -7.53 27.40
C ALA A 559 9.85 -6.09 27.15
N ALA A 560 9.64 -5.24 28.15
CA ALA A 560 10.21 -3.90 28.18
C ALA A 560 11.73 -3.94 28.06
N GLY A 561 12.33 -2.89 27.49
CA GLY A 561 13.77 -2.74 27.43
C GLY A 561 14.39 -2.45 28.80
N ILE A 562 15.72 -2.36 28.83
CA ILE A 562 16.48 -2.00 30.03
C ILE A 562 16.00 -0.63 30.54
N GLY A 563 15.65 -0.55 31.82
CA GLY A 563 14.99 0.62 32.42
C GLY A 563 13.47 0.51 32.50
N GLY A 564 12.86 -0.58 32.01
CA GLY A 564 11.46 -0.94 32.26
C GLY A 564 10.43 -0.24 31.37
N LYS A 565 10.86 0.48 30.33
CA LYS A 565 9.96 1.09 29.32
C LYS A 565 10.07 0.43 27.95
N ASN A 566 9.26 0.92 26.99
CA ASN A 566 9.35 0.59 25.57
C ASN A 566 9.13 -0.90 25.25
N ALA A 567 8.07 -1.51 25.80
CA ALA A 567 7.54 -2.76 25.26
C ALA A 567 6.94 -2.51 23.86
N GLY A 568 7.11 -3.46 22.94
CA GLY A 568 6.56 -3.40 21.58
C GLY A 568 5.65 -4.60 21.29
N TYR A 569 5.07 -4.66 20.09
CA TYR A 569 4.39 -5.88 19.64
C TYR A 569 5.40 -7.00 19.40
N ASP A 570 5.11 -8.19 19.92
CA ASP A 570 5.90 -9.36 19.62
C ASP A 570 5.56 -9.86 18.22
N TYR A 571 6.59 -9.90 17.37
CA TYR A 571 6.51 -10.35 15.99
C TYR A 571 7.08 -11.77 15.79
N SER A 572 7.45 -12.47 16.87
CA SER A 572 7.91 -13.86 16.83
C SER A 572 6.81 -14.83 16.38
N PHE A 573 7.20 -16.06 16.00
CA PHE A 573 6.22 -17.09 15.68
C PHE A 573 5.39 -17.54 16.89
N ALA A 574 5.85 -17.28 18.11
CA ALA A 574 5.08 -17.55 19.33
C ALA A 574 3.83 -16.68 19.43
N SER A 575 3.85 -15.48 18.81
CA SER A 575 2.75 -14.52 18.81
C SER A 575 1.82 -14.63 17.60
N TYR A 576 2.15 -15.49 16.64
CA TYR A 576 1.34 -15.77 15.47
C TYR A 576 0.46 -17.01 15.69
N ASP A 577 -0.81 -16.92 15.30
CA ASP A 577 -1.78 -18.01 15.30
C ASP A 577 -1.73 -18.71 13.93
N TRP A 578 -1.01 -19.83 13.86
CA TRP A 578 -0.85 -20.62 12.64
C TRP A 578 -2.13 -21.35 12.20
N GLN A 579 -3.07 -21.55 13.13
CA GLN A 579 -4.33 -22.21 12.84
C GLN A 579 -5.32 -21.21 12.26
N LYS A 580 -5.59 -20.11 12.96
CA LYS A 580 -6.53 -19.06 12.51
C LYS A 580 -5.93 -18.09 11.48
N LEU A 581 -4.63 -18.21 11.20
CA LEU A 581 -3.85 -17.42 10.25
C LEU A 581 -3.90 -15.93 10.57
N GLY A 582 -3.07 -15.50 11.52
CA GLY A 582 -2.89 -14.08 11.85
C GLY A 582 -2.28 -13.88 13.23
N TRP A 583 -2.50 -12.70 13.83
CA TRP A 583 -1.96 -12.43 15.17
C TRP A 583 -2.82 -13.09 16.25
N LYS A 584 -2.17 -13.69 17.25
CA LYS A 584 -2.82 -13.96 18.53
C LYS A 584 -3.27 -12.63 19.11
N TYR A 585 -4.37 -12.65 19.85
CA TYR A 585 -4.88 -11.46 20.49
C TYR A 585 -5.54 -11.77 21.83
N THR A 586 -5.61 -10.76 22.69
CA THR A 586 -6.48 -10.76 23.86
C THR A 586 -7.60 -9.76 23.61
N ALA A 587 -8.85 -10.23 23.63
CA ALA A 587 -10.00 -9.33 23.62
C ALA A 587 -9.94 -8.48 24.88
N VAL A 588 -10.13 -7.18 24.73
CA VAL A 588 -10.11 -6.25 25.84
C VAL A 588 -11.55 -5.85 26.12
N ALA A 589 -12.01 -6.10 27.35
CA ALA A 589 -13.28 -5.55 27.78
C ALA A 589 -13.16 -4.03 27.76
N CYS A 590 -14.08 -3.41 27.05
CA CYS A 590 -14.21 -1.98 27.09
C CYS A 590 -14.80 -1.56 28.45
N ASN A 591 -14.49 -0.35 28.93
CA ASN A 591 -14.98 0.18 30.20
C ASN A 591 -15.35 1.65 30.03
N ASN A 592 -16.58 2.01 30.39
CA ASN A 592 -17.10 3.39 30.29
C ASN A 592 -16.92 4.20 31.60
N SER A 593 -16.26 3.64 32.62
CA SER A 593 -16.03 4.32 33.91
C SER A 593 -14.83 5.26 33.85
N ILE A 594 -15.12 6.56 33.84
CA ILE A 594 -14.11 7.65 33.89
C ILE A 594 -13.25 7.65 35.17
N PHE A 595 -13.68 6.96 36.24
CA PHE A 595 -13.00 6.95 37.54
C PHE A 595 -12.07 5.75 37.76
N THR A 596 -12.20 4.67 36.98
CA THR A 596 -11.46 3.41 37.21
C THR A 596 -10.63 2.94 36.00
N SER A 597 -10.95 3.39 34.78
CA SER A 597 -10.19 3.02 33.58
C SER A 597 -10.34 4.06 32.45
N PRO A 598 -9.53 5.13 32.44
CA PRO A 598 -9.69 6.24 31.51
C PRO A 598 -9.25 6.02 30.05
N PHE A 599 -9.03 4.81 29.52
CA PHE A 599 -8.32 4.64 28.23
C PHE A 599 -8.97 3.72 27.18
N LEU A 600 -10.12 3.09 27.46
CA LEU A 600 -10.69 2.04 26.59
C LEU A 600 -12.23 2.06 26.55
N PRO A 601 -12.87 3.05 25.90
CA PRO A 601 -14.32 3.17 25.84
C PRO A 601 -15.02 2.01 25.11
N CYS A 602 -16.21 1.64 25.60
CA CYS A 602 -17.20 0.85 24.84
C CYS A 602 -18.03 1.70 23.87
N THR A 603 -18.00 3.02 24.08
CA THR A 603 -18.68 4.03 23.28
C THR A 603 -17.78 5.25 23.23
N HIS A 604 -17.25 5.60 22.06
CA HIS A 604 -16.66 6.90 21.67
C HIS A 604 -15.67 7.64 22.57
N ASN A 605 -15.27 7.14 23.75
CA ASN A 605 -14.73 7.99 24.79
C ASN A 605 -13.41 7.49 25.45
N MET A 606 -12.28 7.90 24.86
CA MET A 606 -10.86 7.70 25.26
C MET A 606 -10.49 8.29 26.68
N ALA A 607 -9.32 8.90 26.92
CA ALA A 607 -9.10 9.73 28.14
C ALA A 607 -9.95 11.00 28.13
N THR A 608 -10.35 11.68 29.23
CA THR A 608 -11.29 12.84 29.15
C THR A 608 -10.93 13.89 28.08
N ILE A 609 -9.63 14.13 27.86
CA ILE A 609 -9.15 14.96 26.77
C ILE A 609 -9.24 14.24 25.41
N ASP A 610 -8.77 13.00 25.31
CA ASP A 610 -8.87 12.15 24.12
C ASP A 610 -10.34 11.74 23.80
N ILE A 611 -11.29 11.84 24.74
CA ILE A 611 -12.74 11.61 24.65
C ILE A 611 -13.31 12.74 23.85
N LEU A 612 -13.05 13.95 24.34
CA LEU A 612 -13.47 15.17 23.70
C LEU A 612 -12.84 15.22 22.31
N TYR A 613 -11.56 14.93 22.16
CA TYR A 613 -10.93 14.80 20.84
C TYR A 613 -11.57 13.67 20.02
N SER A 614 -11.72 12.44 20.51
CA SER A 614 -12.41 11.36 19.74
C SER A 614 -13.81 11.74 19.28
N MET A 615 -14.58 12.42 20.12
CA MET A 615 -15.95 12.81 19.84
C MET A 615 -15.98 13.95 18.84
N TRP A 616 -15.15 14.98 19.04
CA TRP A 616 -14.96 16.08 18.10
C TRP A 616 -14.42 15.55 16.79
N ASP A 617 -13.33 14.79 16.80
CA ASP A 617 -12.70 14.15 15.65
C ASP A 617 -13.69 13.21 14.95
N ASN A 618 -14.41 12.31 15.62
CA ASN A 618 -15.35 11.41 14.93
C ASN A 618 -16.56 12.12 14.31
N VAL A 619 -16.98 13.29 14.83
CA VAL A 619 -18.08 14.11 14.27
C VAL A 619 -17.53 15.05 13.20
N ALA A 620 -16.51 15.82 13.52
CA ALA A 620 -15.88 16.78 12.64
C ALA A 620 -15.16 16.10 11.48
N ALA A 621 -14.51 14.95 11.65
CA ALA A 621 -13.89 14.19 10.55
C ALA A 621 -14.88 13.69 9.51
N GLN A 622 -16.17 13.66 9.80
CA GLN A 622 -17.20 13.39 8.79
C GLN A 622 -17.37 14.55 7.82
N TYR A 623 -16.92 15.74 8.20
CA TYR A 623 -17.17 16.99 7.49
C TYR A 623 -15.91 17.83 7.28
N LEU A 624 -14.77 17.50 7.89
CA LEU A 624 -13.57 18.33 7.90
C LEU A 624 -12.32 17.45 7.78
N ASN A 625 -11.60 17.60 6.68
CA ASN A 625 -10.43 16.78 6.37
C ASN A 625 -9.24 17.04 7.33
N LEU A 626 -9.19 18.20 8.00
CA LEU A 626 -8.18 18.50 9.03
C LEU A 626 -8.62 18.17 10.46
N ALA A 627 -9.87 17.76 10.67
CA ALA A 627 -10.39 17.59 12.03
C ALA A 627 -10.01 16.23 12.67
N TYR A 628 -9.54 15.24 11.91
CA TYR A 628 -9.11 13.96 12.47
C TYR A 628 -7.61 13.91 12.73
N GLN A 629 -7.12 14.79 13.59
CA GLN A 629 -5.71 14.86 13.95
C GLN A 629 -5.56 14.44 15.39
N SER A 630 -5.37 13.13 15.61
CA SER A 630 -5.13 12.60 16.95
C SER A 630 -3.93 13.33 17.55
N PRO A 631 -4.08 14.03 18.68
CA PRO A 631 -2.98 14.79 19.27
C PRO A 631 -1.75 13.88 19.48
N PRO A 632 -0.55 14.45 19.41
CA PRO A 632 0.66 13.66 19.51
C PRO A 632 0.72 13.03 20.92
N PRO A 633 0.99 11.71 21.04
CA PRO A 633 1.02 11.05 22.33
C PRO A 633 2.26 11.49 23.11
N ILE A 634 2.06 12.14 24.26
CA ILE A 634 3.15 12.71 25.05
C ILE A 634 3.37 12.00 26.40
N THR A 635 2.34 11.33 26.93
CA THR A 635 2.42 10.61 28.21
C THR A 635 2.59 9.10 28.02
N ASP A 636 3.21 8.41 28.98
CA ASP A 636 3.33 6.95 28.99
C ASP A 636 1.97 6.23 28.90
N GLN A 637 0.92 6.89 29.37
CA GLN A 637 -0.44 6.37 29.37
C GLN A 637 -1.10 6.45 27.99
N GLN A 638 -0.97 7.59 27.30
CA GLN A 638 -1.37 7.74 25.90
C GLN A 638 -0.60 6.78 25.00
N ILE A 639 0.70 6.56 25.24
CA ILE A 639 1.50 5.61 24.47
C ILE A 639 0.99 4.18 24.66
N LYS A 640 0.64 3.80 25.89
CA LYS A 640 0.10 2.47 26.20
C LYS A 640 -1.29 2.24 25.59
N SER A 641 -2.17 3.25 25.53
CA SER A 641 -3.51 3.09 24.96
C SER A 641 -3.47 2.79 23.46
N ARG A 642 -2.49 3.34 22.73
CA ARG A 642 -2.24 3.11 21.30
C ARG A 642 -1.83 1.68 20.95
N MET A 643 -1.49 0.86 21.96
CA MET A 643 -1.22 -0.58 21.81
C MET A 643 -2.49 -1.43 21.74
N VAL A 644 -3.66 -0.82 21.94
CA VAL A 644 -4.96 -1.49 21.82
C VAL A 644 -5.64 -1.00 20.55
N TYR A 645 -6.05 -1.94 19.70
CA TYR A 645 -6.90 -1.62 18.56
C TYR A 645 -8.33 -1.41 19.04
N ASN A 646 -8.96 -0.33 18.59
CA ASN A 646 -10.33 0.03 18.95
C ASN A 646 -11.19 0.24 17.70
N SER A 647 -12.14 -0.66 17.45
CA SER A 647 -13.01 -0.60 16.28
C SER A 647 -14.10 0.46 16.35
N TYR A 648 -14.24 1.18 17.46
CA TYR A 648 -15.20 2.28 17.62
C TYR A 648 -14.64 3.64 17.16
N LEU A 649 -13.36 3.72 16.82
CA LEU A 649 -12.73 4.94 16.30
C LEU A 649 -13.10 5.14 14.82
N TYR A 650 -13.20 6.39 14.38
CA TYR A 650 -13.50 6.71 12.98
C TYR A 650 -12.48 6.08 12.01
N GLY A 651 -12.97 5.33 11.03
CA GLY A 651 -12.14 4.62 10.06
C GLY A 651 -11.60 3.26 10.54
N ASN A 652 -11.92 2.84 11.77
CA ASN A 652 -11.44 1.57 12.35
C ASN A 652 -12.54 0.49 12.43
N ASP A 653 -13.70 0.67 11.80
CA ASP A 653 -14.78 -0.32 11.90
C ASP A 653 -14.33 -1.70 11.40
N ASN A 654 -14.86 -2.72 12.08
CA ASN A 654 -14.55 -4.13 11.84
C ASN A 654 -15.73 -4.93 11.28
N GLY A 655 -16.75 -4.25 10.75
CA GLY A 655 -17.92 -4.85 10.11
C GLY A 655 -17.63 -5.40 8.71
N GLY A 656 -18.66 -6.02 8.12
CA GLY A 656 -18.64 -6.45 6.73
C GLY A 656 -18.12 -7.86 6.50
N HIS A 657 -18.06 -8.26 5.22
CA HIS A 657 -17.76 -9.64 4.81
C HIS A 657 -18.76 -10.68 5.37
N ASP A 658 -19.95 -10.22 5.75
CA ASP A 658 -20.96 -11.00 6.46
C ASP A 658 -21.60 -12.09 5.59
N PHE A 659 -21.49 -11.98 4.27
CA PHE A 659 -21.96 -13.00 3.33
C PHE A 659 -21.28 -14.37 3.57
N THR A 660 -20.14 -14.40 4.27
CA THR A 660 -19.51 -15.64 4.75
C THR A 660 -20.28 -16.39 5.82
N GLN A 661 -21.38 -15.85 6.33
CA GLN A 661 -22.28 -16.53 7.27
C GLN A 661 -22.86 -17.83 6.69
N SER A 662 -22.96 -17.95 5.36
CA SER A 662 -23.46 -19.16 4.68
C SER A 662 -22.46 -20.33 4.68
N LEU A 663 -21.21 -20.09 5.09
CA LEU A 663 -20.20 -21.13 5.23
C LEU A 663 -20.40 -21.90 6.54
N THR A 664 -20.08 -23.18 6.50
CA THR A 664 -19.85 -24.04 7.66
C THR A 664 -18.44 -23.83 8.22
N ASP A 665 -18.21 -24.20 9.48
CA ASP A 665 -16.86 -24.12 10.06
C ASP A 665 -15.86 -25.03 9.33
N SER A 666 -16.30 -26.18 8.80
CA SER A 666 -15.46 -27.02 7.95
C SER A 666 -15.04 -26.34 6.66
N GLU A 667 -15.95 -25.64 5.97
CA GLU A 667 -15.62 -24.87 4.77
C GLU A 667 -14.66 -23.72 5.10
N ARG A 668 -14.84 -23.05 6.26
CA ARG A 668 -13.91 -22.00 6.72
C ARG A 668 -12.50 -22.54 6.94
N TRP A 669 -12.36 -23.71 7.57
CA TRP A 669 -11.05 -24.34 7.76
C TRP A 669 -10.41 -24.77 6.44
N ALA A 670 -11.20 -25.29 5.50
CA ALA A 670 -10.71 -25.62 4.16
C ALA A 670 -10.20 -24.38 3.43
N LEU A 671 -10.95 -23.27 3.47
CA LEU A 671 -10.52 -21.99 2.90
C LEU A 671 -9.23 -21.47 3.54
N ILE A 672 -9.11 -21.49 4.87
CA ILE A 672 -7.87 -21.08 5.55
C ILE A 672 -6.69 -21.95 5.10
N GLU A 673 -6.89 -23.27 4.99
CA GLU A 673 -5.84 -24.17 4.53
C GLU A 673 -5.43 -23.88 3.08
N TYR A 674 -6.39 -23.52 2.23
CA TYR A 674 -6.12 -23.08 0.86
C TYR A 674 -5.34 -21.76 0.82
N ILE A 675 -5.68 -20.77 1.64
CA ILE A 675 -4.93 -19.50 1.70
C ILE A 675 -3.47 -19.71 2.13
N LYS A 676 -3.14 -20.74 2.91
CA LYS A 676 -1.74 -21.08 3.21
C LYS A 676 -0.94 -21.48 1.96
N THR A 677 -1.61 -21.95 0.91
CA THR A 677 -0.96 -22.27 -0.36
C THR A 677 -0.63 -21.03 -1.18
N LEU A 678 -1.35 -19.93 -0.98
CA LEU A 678 -1.22 -18.65 -1.69
C LEU A 678 -0.31 -17.69 -0.93
#